data_AF-A0A667WY01-F1
#
_entry.id   AF-A0A667WY01-F1
#
_cell.length_a   1.000
_cell.length_b   1.000
_cell.length_c   1.000
_cell.angle_alpha   90.00
_cell.angle_beta   90.00
_cell.angle_gamma   90.00
#
_symmetry.space_group_name_H-M   'P 1'
#
loop_
_entity.id
_entity.type
_entity.pdbx_description
1 polymer ?
#
loop_
_entity_poly.entity_id
_entity_poly.type
_entity_poly.pdbx_seq_one_letter_code
_entity_poly.pdbx_strand_id
1 'polypeptide(L)'
;MSSKGGGTALTRRNYRLASDTDKPKATGIVNEKLLSDYLHHVFPSTKQGPALASLRKPLGFQELGAHLERLLSEGEPTEDTRDQLIEGRLGPQTVVLDHTSGFEGLLFVDDDLLGVIGHSNFSSIRATTCVYKGKWAYEVLISSQGLMQIGWCTLNCRFNQEEGVGDTPDSYAYDGNRVRKWNVTTTNYGKSWAAGDIVSCLIDLDEGTITFCLNGQSLGTAFTNIKMGPGIAYFPAISLSFKESVAFNFGSRPLRYLFSYLPLQNPPTADLLKAQKLLGYIKTVLSTSIDTQVGRLVEKDCASWRLHGEPTVLITLAHIFNHFAPLMCKVYLVEDVLMSFLLGILEGGGSVDEHPLIQQLLDLFWLLMEDYEVNECLKQLMMSLLRAYRFSPIIPDLGFQIHYLRLTTAILRHEKSRKYLLSNKFTFDVLRSVVFFYIKTPLRVKEAGLEELIPTTWWPTRFDKEGKDERDPKDETADERLRRRAYERGCQRLKKRIEVVEELQVQILRLLLNNKDKGTGEASRYIFLNKFRKFLQENASNRGQHPTALCPPEYMVCFLHRLITAVRTYWDDGKRKSPGSVNSEEAYVPPQLFYNGKVDYFDLQRLGGLLSHLKKTLKDDLASKANIIIDPAEIQATSMDDLDEDEESGAAQRPFGAAAMGGALARPSWLSSPTLGRANRFLSTAAVSLMTPRRPLAPPEKVKVRTLAVEQRTEEDIEGSHGNDGLLLGRPLEEPDQPIAEKSLLEIVDGIVMMYNLSVHQQLGKMVVVSDDVHEYAVALKDTEEKIARCPARRPDILEELQKSQKVFAEKLNHLSRRLAWINATIYSKEKMLDVYWLLRVCIRTIEHADNTGSLFAFAPEFYLNVAMNAYSALKNYFSPANSMEELPGYEETLTQLAAILAKHFADPRIVGTDIKDSLMQALASYVCYPQSLRAVERIPEEQRVAMMRNLLAPYEQRPWAQTNWILVRLWRGCGFGYRYTRLPHLLKTKPEDANLPSLQKPCPSLLLQRHMAELLSMDKDMAASFLNSVLNQLNWAFSEFIGMIQEIQQAAERPERNFVDTRQLKVCATCFDLSVSLLRVLEMTVTLVPEIFLDWSRPSAELLLRRLAQLLNQVLNRVTAERNLFDRVVNLRLPGMCAHTHTHTYITYYNHNSASVLLSDPLATSTIPPVVGPLGPTVLSLEHNPNCAQNNLVLSSFQPTSEEDLCPICYAHSISAIFKPCSHKSCKACINQHLMNNKDCFFCKATITGVEDYSKPAGS
;
A
#
# COMPACT_ATOMS: atom_id res chain seq x y z
N MET A 1 26.01 2.94 -25.61
CA MET A 1 27.22 2.12 -25.35
C MET A 1 27.65 1.44 -26.63
N SER A 2 28.90 1.66 -27.05
CA SER A 2 29.66 0.72 -27.88
C SER A 2 31.12 0.89 -27.45
N SER A 3 31.63 -0.12 -26.76
CA SER A 3 33.02 -0.19 -26.31
C SER A 3 33.92 -0.55 -27.49
N LYS A 4 34.79 0.37 -27.89
CA LYS A 4 36.08 0.00 -28.47
C LYS A 4 37.15 0.64 -27.63
N GLY A 5 38.05 -0.20 -27.13
CA GLY A 5 39.24 0.20 -26.39
C GLY A 5 40.06 1.20 -27.19
N GLY A 6 40.39 2.29 -26.52
CA GLY A 6 41.25 3.36 -27.02
C GLY A 6 41.33 4.39 -25.91
N GLY A 7 42.49 4.48 -25.24
CA GLY A 7 42.74 5.48 -24.21
C GLY A 7 42.63 6.87 -24.83
N THR A 8 41.48 7.51 -24.69
CA THR A 8 41.32 8.94 -24.89
C THR A 8 41.31 9.56 -23.51
N ALA A 9 42.50 9.97 -23.05
CA ALA A 9 42.59 10.97 -22.00
C ALA A 9 41.85 12.22 -22.51
N LEU A 10 40.66 12.46 -21.98
CA LEU A 10 39.96 13.72 -22.19
C LEU A 10 40.92 14.84 -21.77
N THR A 11 41.12 15.82 -22.64
CA THR A 11 42.03 16.94 -22.39
C THR A 11 41.50 17.75 -21.21
N ARG A 12 42.09 17.51 -20.04
CA ARG A 12 41.78 18.18 -18.78
C ARG A 12 41.98 19.69 -18.90
N ARG A 13 41.18 20.50 -18.20
CA ARG A 13 41.45 21.95 -18.06
C ARG A 13 42.77 22.16 -17.30
N ASN A 14 43.88 22.21 -18.03
CA ASN A 14 45.17 22.60 -17.48
C ASN A 14 45.17 24.11 -17.21
N TYR A 15 45.10 24.51 -15.95
CA TYR A 15 45.32 25.88 -15.50
C TYR A 15 46.82 26.24 -15.60
N ARG A 16 47.36 26.27 -16.82
CA ARG A 16 48.70 26.83 -17.09
C ARG A 16 48.55 28.32 -17.34
N LEU A 17 49.21 29.14 -16.53
CA LEU A 17 49.35 30.57 -16.77
C LEU A 17 50.09 30.77 -18.10
N ALA A 18 49.47 31.46 -19.06
CA ALA A 18 50.09 31.80 -20.34
C ALA A 18 51.25 32.78 -20.11
N SER A 19 52.39 32.51 -20.77
CA SER A 19 53.64 33.24 -20.63
C SER A 19 53.72 34.45 -21.57
N ASP A 20 52.76 35.37 -21.51
CA ASP A 20 52.93 36.66 -22.18
C ASP A 20 53.53 37.66 -21.17
N THR A 21 54.85 37.68 -21.15
CA THR A 21 55.66 38.75 -20.56
C THR A 21 55.49 40.01 -21.40
N ASP A 22 54.43 40.79 -21.17
CA ASP A 22 54.48 42.23 -21.42
C ASP A 22 53.35 42.99 -20.70
N LYS A 23 53.78 43.82 -19.74
CA LYS A 23 53.07 44.83 -18.92
C LYS A 23 52.30 44.35 -17.67
N PRO A 24 52.63 44.86 -16.46
CA PRO A 24 51.89 44.58 -15.24
C PRO A 24 50.63 45.44 -15.21
N LYS A 25 49.51 44.92 -15.68
CA LYS A 25 48.19 45.41 -15.25
C LYS A 25 47.78 44.60 -14.02
N ALA A 26 47.44 45.29 -12.94
CA ALA A 26 47.10 44.75 -11.62
C ALA A 26 46.29 43.43 -11.70
N THR A 27 46.97 42.30 -11.51
CA THR A 27 46.37 40.95 -11.56
C THR A 27 45.75 40.52 -10.22
N GLY A 28 45.76 41.37 -9.19
CA GLY A 28 45.27 41.01 -7.85
C GLY A 28 46.06 39.89 -7.16
N ILE A 29 47.19 39.46 -7.75
CA ILE A 29 48.13 38.51 -7.16
C ILE A 29 49.01 39.29 -6.18
N VAL A 30 49.14 38.77 -4.96
CA VAL A 30 49.98 39.39 -3.92
C VAL A 30 51.46 39.33 -4.27
N ASN A 31 52.24 40.24 -3.67
CA ASN A 31 53.70 40.34 -3.88
C ASN A 31 54.39 38.96 -3.72
N GLU A 32 55.39 38.67 -4.56
CA GLU A 32 56.10 37.38 -4.65
C GLU A 32 56.58 36.84 -3.30
N LYS A 33 57.04 37.71 -2.40
CA LYS A 33 57.48 37.31 -1.06
C LYS A 33 56.30 36.79 -0.21
N LEU A 34 55.19 37.52 -0.20
CA LEU A 34 53.97 37.15 0.52
C LEU A 34 53.32 35.89 -0.09
N LEU A 35 53.38 35.76 -1.43
CA LEU A 35 52.93 34.58 -2.14
C LEU A 35 53.76 33.34 -1.76
N SER A 36 55.09 33.46 -1.75
CA SER A 36 55.99 32.38 -1.35
C SER A 36 55.76 31.99 0.12
N ASP A 37 55.62 32.96 1.02
CA ASP A 37 55.32 32.71 2.43
C ASP A 37 53.96 32.00 2.62
N TYR A 38 52.93 32.44 1.87
CA TYR A 38 51.61 31.80 1.83
C TYR A 38 51.68 30.35 1.34
N LEU A 39 52.35 30.09 0.22
CA LEU A 39 52.44 28.74 -0.35
C LEU A 39 53.24 27.78 0.53
N HIS A 40 54.34 28.24 1.17
CA HIS A 40 55.07 27.42 2.14
C HIS A 40 54.30 27.17 3.44
N HIS A 41 53.37 28.05 3.80
CA HIS A 41 52.47 27.84 4.93
C HIS A 41 51.38 26.81 4.61
N VAL A 42 50.79 26.88 3.41
CA VAL A 42 49.78 25.92 2.93
C VAL A 42 50.37 24.54 2.65
N PHE A 43 51.60 24.47 2.11
CA PHE A 43 52.30 23.24 1.76
C PHE A 43 53.59 23.07 2.59
N PRO A 44 53.48 22.73 3.89
CA PRO A 44 54.64 22.62 4.76
C PRO A 44 55.52 21.41 4.35
N SER A 45 56.83 21.65 4.17
CA SER A 45 57.80 20.57 3.93
C SER A 45 58.09 19.78 5.21
N THR A 46 58.11 18.45 5.10
CA THR A 46 58.33 17.49 6.20
C THR A 46 59.73 17.54 6.80
N LYS A 47 60.70 18.20 6.15
CA LYS A 47 62.06 18.41 6.67
C LYS A 47 62.21 19.82 7.26
N GLN A 48 61.86 20.00 8.53
CA GLN A 48 62.28 21.19 9.29
C GLN A 48 63.19 20.79 10.46
N GLY A 49 64.50 20.90 10.22
CA GLY A 49 65.46 21.21 11.27
C GLY A 49 65.52 22.74 11.47
N PRO A 50 65.87 23.24 12.66
CA PRO A 50 65.73 24.65 13.05
C PRO A 50 66.87 25.54 12.51
N ALA A 51 67.10 25.56 11.19
CA ALA A 51 68.07 26.47 10.59
C ALA A 51 67.60 27.04 9.23
N LEU A 52 67.57 28.38 9.19
CA LEU A 52 67.59 29.27 8.02
C LEU A 52 66.26 29.47 7.26
N ALA A 53 65.43 30.37 7.81
CA ALA A 53 64.38 31.08 7.08
C ALA A 53 64.90 31.93 5.89
N SER A 54 66.21 32.07 5.72
CA SER A 54 66.86 32.91 4.70
C SER A 54 67.28 32.19 3.40
N LEU A 55 67.01 30.88 3.26
CA LEU A 55 67.46 30.05 2.13
C LEU A 55 66.35 29.23 1.45
N ARG A 56 65.07 29.56 1.68
CA ARG A 56 63.97 28.91 0.95
C ARG A 56 63.92 29.43 -0.48
N LYS A 57 63.97 28.52 -1.47
CA LYS A 57 63.68 28.88 -2.87
C LYS A 57 62.29 29.54 -2.92
N PRO A 58 62.14 30.69 -3.62
CA PRO A 58 60.84 31.34 -3.77
C PRO A 58 59.89 30.38 -4.51
N LEU A 59 58.76 30.05 -3.89
CA LEU A 59 57.77 29.17 -4.49
C LEU A 59 56.73 30.03 -5.21
N GLY A 60 56.59 29.83 -6.52
CA GLY A 60 55.55 30.47 -7.35
C GLY A 60 54.59 29.45 -7.93
N PHE A 61 53.46 29.92 -8.49
CA PHE A 61 52.43 29.04 -9.07
C PHE A 61 52.93 28.14 -10.22
N GLN A 62 53.98 28.55 -10.95
CA GLN A 62 54.56 27.74 -12.02
C GLN A 62 55.30 26.49 -11.49
N GLU A 63 55.96 26.58 -10.33
CA GLU A 63 56.69 25.47 -9.71
C GLU A 63 55.81 24.66 -8.75
N LEU A 64 54.63 25.17 -8.41
CA LEU A 64 53.74 24.59 -7.40
C LEU A 64 53.27 23.18 -7.76
N GLY A 65 52.97 22.91 -9.03
CA GLY A 65 52.54 21.57 -9.48
C GLY A 65 53.60 20.50 -9.22
N ALA A 66 54.86 20.77 -9.61
CA ALA A 66 55.97 19.84 -9.38
C ALA A 66 56.34 19.72 -7.88
N HIS A 67 56.13 20.78 -7.10
CA HIS A 67 56.30 20.75 -5.65
C HIS A 67 55.24 19.86 -4.96
N LEU A 68 53.97 20.00 -5.37
CA LEU A 68 52.86 19.18 -4.91
C LEU A 68 53.06 17.70 -5.24
N GLU A 69 53.47 17.37 -6.46
CA GLU A 69 53.77 15.98 -6.85
C GLU A 69 54.88 15.37 -5.97
N ARG A 70 55.90 16.15 -5.60
CA ARG A 70 56.96 15.72 -4.68
C ARG A 70 56.41 15.46 -3.28
N LEU A 71 55.59 16.36 -2.73
CA LEU A 71 54.99 16.21 -1.39
C LEU A 71 53.98 15.04 -1.31
N LEU A 72 53.28 14.76 -2.41
CA LEU A 72 52.32 13.66 -2.51
C LEU A 72 53.00 12.31 -2.76
N SER A 73 54.22 12.29 -3.32
CA SER A 73 55.05 11.08 -3.49
C SER A 73 55.92 10.77 -2.26
N GLU A 74 56.20 11.77 -1.41
CA GLU A 74 56.85 11.58 -0.10
C GLU A 74 55.99 10.69 0.82
N GLY A 75 56.33 9.40 0.90
CA GLY A 75 55.63 8.39 1.69
C GLY A 75 54.89 7.32 0.89
N GLU A 76 55.00 7.31 -0.44
CA GLU A 76 54.62 6.11 -1.20
C GLU A 76 55.57 4.95 -0.85
N PRO A 77 55.07 3.76 -0.49
CA PRO A 77 55.91 2.57 -0.46
C PRO A 77 56.49 2.35 -1.88
N THR A 78 57.77 1.97 -1.96
CA THR A 78 58.48 1.71 -3.22
C THR A 78 57.69 0.79 -4.13
N GLU A 79 57.79 0.96 -5.46
CA GLU A 79 57.03 0.17 -6.45
C GLU A 79 57.15 -1.35 -6.24
N ASP A 80 58.27 -1.82 -5.69
CA ASP A 80 58.51 -3.22 -5.28
C ASP A 80 57.53 -3.78 -4.22
N THR A 81 56.73 -2.92 -3.56
CA THR A 81 55.76 -3.30 -2.52
C THR A 81 54.31 -3.35 -3.03
N ARG A 82 54.02 -2.80 -4.22
CA ARG A 82 52.66 -2.74 -4.77
C ARG A 82 52.16 -4.08 -5.30
N ASP A 83 53.08 -4.96 -5.70
CA ASP A 83 52.81 -6.28 -6.27
C ASP A 83 53.19 -7.45 -5.35
N GLN A 84 53.49 -7.20 -4.06
CA GLN A 84 53.66 -8.31 -3.12
C GLN A 84 52.31 -9.01 -2.90
N LEU A 85 52.19 -10.20 -3.47
CA LEU A 85 51.17 -11.19 -3.11
C LEU A 85 51.14 -11.28 -1.59
N ILE A 86 50.07 -10.79 -0.96
CA ILE A 86 49.89 -10.95 0.49
C ILE A 86 49.84 -12.44 0.76
N GLU A 87 50.83 -12.92 1.50
CA GLU A 87 50.95 -14.31 1.88
C GLU A 87 49.65 -14.74 2.58
N GLY A 88 49.05 -15.84 2.13
CA GLY A 88 47.78 -16.33 2.67
C GLY A 88 46.51 -15.94 1.91
N ARG A 89 46.57 -15.17 0.82
CA ARG A 89 45.41 -14.80 -0.01
C ARG A 89 45.57 -15.22 -1.48
N LEU A 90 44.51 -15.73 -2.11
CA LEU A 90 44.47 -16.12 -3.51
C LEU A 90 43.21 -15.56 -4.20
N GLY A 91 43.37 -14.94 -5.37
CA GLY A 91 42.27 -14.37 -6.15
C GLY A 91 42.53 -12.93 -6.62
N PRO A 92 41.61 -12.34 -7.39
CA PRO A 92 41.74 -10.97 -7.91
C PRO A 92 41.85 -9.92 -6.79
N GLN A 93 42.46 -8.75 -7.04
CA GLN A 93 42.56 -7.68 -6.04
C GLN A 93 41.18 -7.16 -5.60
N THR A 94 40.27 -7.00 -6.56
CA THR A 94 38.86 -6.67 -6.29
C THR A 94 38.10 -7.94 -5.93
N VAL A 95 37.49 -7.98 -4.75
CA VAL A 95 36.75 -9.14 -4.25
C VAL A 95 35.27 -8.92 -4.45
N VAL A 96 34.61 -9.85 -5.15
CA VAL A 96 33.18 -9.83 -5.47
C VAL A 96 32.58 -11.23 -5.33
N LEU A 97 31.26 -11.34 -5.43
CA LEU A 97 30.57 -12.62 -5.52
C LEU A 97 30.75 -13.26 -6.91
N ASP A 98 31.10 -14.55 -6.94
CA ASP A 98 31.32 -15.30 -8.19
C ASP A 98 29.99 -15.79 -8.78
N HIS A 99 29.38 -14.94 -9.60
CA HIS A 99 28.16 -15.25 -10.35
C HIS A 99 28.40 -16.06 -11.64
N THR A 100 29.62 -16.55 -11.89
CA THR A 100 29.95 -17.31 -13.10
C THR A 100 30.10 -18.80 -12.83
N SER A 101 30.84 -19.17 -11.78
CA SER A 101 31.17 -20.57 -11.49
C SER A 101 30.99 -20.96 -10.02
N GLY A 102 30.66 -19.99 -9.16
CA GLY A 102 30.67 -20.13 -7.71
C GLY A 102 29.30 -20.09 -7.06
N PHE A 103 28.22 -20.40 -7.79
CA PHE A 103 26.86 -20.33 -7.28
C PHE A 103 26.00 -21.52 -7.71
N GLU A 104 24.90 -21.74 -6.96
CA GLU A 104 23.87 -22.73 -7.24
C GLU A 104 22.49 -22.15 -6.86
N GLY A 105 21.46 -22.49 -7.64
CA GLY A 105 20.11 -21.92 -7.50
C GLY A 105 19.92 -20.57 -8.20
N LEU A 106 18.69 -20.05 -8.16
CA LEU A 106 18.35 -18.75 -8.74
C LEU A 106 18.68 -17.64 -7.75
N LEU A 107 19.57 -16.74 -8.15
CA LEU A 107 20.05 -15.60 -7.38
C LEU A 107 19.92 -14.33 -8.23
N PHE A 108 19.52 -13.23 -7.61
CA PHE A 108 19.70 -11.90 -8.18
C PHE A 108 20.89 -11.23 -7.49
N VAL A 109 21.89 -10.84 -8.28
CA VAL A 109 23.10 -10.18 -7.80
C VAL A 109 23.08 -8.73 -8.30
N ASP A 110 23.40 -7.78 -7.42
CA ASP A 110 23.45 -6.36 -7.76
C ASP A 110 24.57 -6.06 -8.79
N ASP A 111 24.49 -4.92 -9.49
CA ASP A 111 25.48 -4.49 -10.50
C ASP A 111 26.93 -4.38 -9.95
N ASP A 112 27.07 -4.13 -8.65
CA ASP A 112 28.37 -4.06 -7.98
C ASP A 112 28.92 -5.43 -7.54
N LEU A 113 28.14 -6.50 -7.76
CA LEU A 113 28.43 -7.89 -7.38
C LEU A 113 28.70 -8.09 -5.88
N LEU A 114 28.15 -7.20 -5.04
CA LEU A 114 28.26 -7.27 -3.58
C LEU A 114 26.91 -7.53 -2.91
N GLY A 115 25.79 -7.11 -3.52
CA GLY A 115 24.43 -7.44 -3.06
C GLY A 115 23.89 -8.72 -3.69
N VAL A 116 23.16 -9.53 -2.92
CA VAL A 116 22.55 -10.78 -3.40
C VAL A 116 21.19 -11.06 -2.76
N ILE A 117 20.26 -11.58 -3.57
CA ILE A 117 18.89 -11.98 -3.18
C ILE A 117 18.61 -13.42 -3.61
N GLY A 118 18.12 -14.25 -2.68
CA GLY A 118 17.70 -15.63 -2.94
C GLY A 118 16.35 -15.69 -3.66
N HIS A 119 16.23 -16.51 -4.70
CA HIS A 119 14.97 -16.76 -5.42
C HIS A 119 14.69 -18.26 -5.62
N SER A 120 15.37 -19.12 -4.87
CA SER A 120 15.08 -20.55 -4.76
C SER A 120 14.92 -20.92 -3.28
N ASN A 121 14.63 -22.19 -2.99
CA ASN A 121 14.49 -22.66 -1.61
C ASN A 121 15.77 -22.43 -0.80
N PHE A 122 16.93 -22.74 -1.39
CA PHE A 122 18.24 -22.51 -0.79
C PHE A 122 19.30 -22.24 -1.87
N SER A 123 19.50 -20.97 -2.20
CA SER A 123 20.49 -20.55 -3.21
C SER A 123 21.82 -20.22 -2.55
N SER A 124 22.94 -20.71 -3.09
CA SER A 124 24.26 -20.56 -2.48
C SER A 124 25.24 -19.86 -3.43
N ILE A 125 26.11 -18.99 -2.90
CA ILE A 125 27.16 -18.32 -3.67
C ILE A 125 28.42 -18.10 -2.82
N ARG A 126 29.59 -18.18 -3.45
CA ARG A 126 30.90 -17.86 -2.84
C ARG A 126 31.58 -16.66 -3.51
N ALA A 127 32.55 -16.07 -2.81
CA ALA A 127 33.37 -14.97 -3.35
C ALA A 127 34.43 -15.47 -4.34
N THR A 128 35.00 -14.54 -5.13
CA THR A 128 36.07 -14.82 -6.11
C THR A 128 37.45 -15.05 -5.48
N THR A 129 37.62 -14.75 -4.19
CA THR A 129 38.91 -14.77 -3.48
C THR A 129 38.83 -15.68 -2.26
N CYS A 130 39.91 -16.43 -2.00
CA CYS A 130 40.05 -17.28 -0.82
C CYS A 130 41.31 -16.98 -0.02
N VAL A 131 41.34 -17.50 1.20
CA VAL A 131 42.43 -17.33 2.17
C VAL A 131 42.89 -18.68 2.71
N TYR A 132 44.20 -18.83 2.94
CA TYR A 132 44.82 -20.09 3.40
C TYR A 132 45.84 -19.91 4.55
N LYS A 133 46.21 -18.67 4.91
CA LYS A 133 47.12 -18.35 6.02
C LYS A 133 46.82 -16.94 6.57
N GLY A 134 47.07 -16.67 7.85
CA GLY A 134 46.83 -15.36 8.47
C GLY A 134 45.40 -15.13 8.98
N LYS A 135 45.13 -13.89 9.40
CA LYS A 135 43.87 -13.48 10.04
C LYS A 135 43.06 -12.58 9.12
N TRP A 136 41.87 -13.05 8.72
CA TRP A 136 41.03 -12.37 7.73
C TRP A 136 39.62 -12.10 8.22
N ALA A 137 39.03 -11.00 7.73
CA ALA A 137 37.68 -10.58 8.07
C ALA A 137 36.93 -10.03 6.85
N TYR A 138 35.63 -10.32 6.80
CA TYR A 138 34.67 -9.60 5.95
C TYR A 138 33.40 -9.30 6.74
N GLU A 139 32.63 -8.35 6.24
CA GLU A 139 31.33 -7.98 6.83
C GLU A 139 30.20 -8.33 5.88
N VAL A 140 29.09 -8.79 6.46
CA VAL A 140 27.83 -9.01 5.74
C VAL A 140 26.76 -8.18 6.41
N LEU A 141 26.12 -7.37 5.59
CA LEU A 141 25.03 -6.53 5.98
C LEU A 141 23.70 -7.22 5.70
N ILE A 142 22.98 -7.51 6.77
CA ILE A 142 21.72 -8.24 6.76
C ILE A 142 20.63 -7.32 6.23
N SER A 143 20.03 -7.61 5.07
CA SER A 143 18.95 -6.79 4.51
C SER A 143 17.56 -7.35 4.83
N SER A 144 17.45 -8.64 5.12
CA SER A 144 16.24 -9.32 5.59
C SER A 144 16.58 -10.28 6.74
N GLN A 145 15.59 -10.69 7.54
CA GLN A 145 15.82 -11.43 8.80
C GLN A 145 15.51 -12.93 8.73
N GLY A 146 15.23 -13.49 7.55
CA GLY A 146 14.83 -14.88 7.41
C GLY A 146 16.00 -15.87 7.39
N LEU A 147 15.77 -17.03 6.77
CA LEU A 147 16.67 -18.19 6.84
C LEU A 147 17.88 -18.01 5.91
N MET A 148 19.05 -17.81 6.51
CA MET A 148 20.31 -17.67 5.80
C MET A 148 21.43 -18.36 6.58
N GLN A 149 22.49 -18.78 5.89
CA GLN A 149 23.68 -19.35 6.49
C GLN A 149 24.91 -18.61 5.93
N ILE A 150 25.65 -17.91 6.80
CA ILE A 150 26.77 -17.05 6.40
C ILE A 150 28.07 -17.62 6.98
N GLY A 151 29.10 -17.78 6.15
CA GLY A 151 30.42 -18.14 6.66
C GLY A 151 31.42 -18.53 5.58
N TRP A 152 32.18 -19.59 5.83
CA TRP A 152 33.35 -19.96 5.04
C TRP A 152 33.17 -21.35 4.43
N CYS A 153 33.58 -21.54 3.18
CA CYS A 153 33.63 -22.86 2.55
C CYS A 153 34.94 -23.08 1.80
N THR A 154 35.35 -24.33 1.63
CA THR A 154 36.48 -24.66 0.75
C THR A 154 36.01 -24.92 -0.68
N LEU A 155 36.95 -25.06 -1.62
CA LEU A 155 36.64 -25.39 -3.01
C LEU A 155 35.86 -26.72 -3.16
N ASN A 156 36.03 -27.65 -2.23
CA ASN A 156 35.38 -28.96 -2.24
C ASN A 156 33.91 -28.93 -1.78
N CYS A 157 33.46 -27.82 -1.20
CA CYS A 157 32.05 -27.65 -0.83
C CYS A 157 31.20 -27.60 -2.10
N ARG A 158 30.35 -28.62 -2.28
CA ARG A 158 29.36 -28.67 -3.37
C ARG A 158 28.06 -28.08 -2.88
N PHE A 159 27.52 -27.13 -3.63
CA PHE A 159 26.20 -26.56 -3.36
C PHE A 159 25.13 -27.36 -4.10
N ASN A 160 23.96 -27.50 -3.48
CA ASN A 160 22.75 -27.97 -4.13
C ASN A 160 21.54 -27.19 -3.58
N GLN A 161 20.32 -27.49 -4.03
CA GLN A 161 19.12 -26.74 -3.62
C GLN A 161 18.63 -27.04 -2.20
N GLU A 162 19.20 -28.05 -1.53
CA GLU A 162 18.81 -28.49 -0.18
C GLU A 162 19.94 -28.27 0.85
N GLU A 163 21.20 -28.42 0.43
CA GLU A 163 22.42 -28.31 1.22
C GLU A 163 23.23 -27.09 0.76
N GLY A 164 23.51 -26.21 1.71
CA GLY A 164 24.26 -24.99 1.50
C GLY A 164 25.51 -24.89 2.38
N VAL A 165 25.88 -23.66 2.71
CA VAL A 165 27.07 -23.36 3.52
C VAL A 165 26.84 -23.80 4.96
N GLY A 166 27.64 -24.73 5.43
CA GLY A 166 27.57 -25.30 6.77
C GLY A 166 26.94 -26.70 6.82
N ASP A 167 26.38 -27.20 5.72
CA ASP A 167 25.80 -28.56 5.65
C ASP A 167 26.86 -29.62 5.25
N THR A 168 28.02 -29.19 4.75
CA THR A 168 29.13 -30.07 4.37
C THR A 168 30.30 -29.98 5.37
N PRO A 169 31.15 -31.02 5.50
CA PRO A 169 32.33 -30.96 6.39
C PRO A 169 33.39 -29.95 5.94
N ASP A 170 33.24 -29.42 4.73
CA ASP A 170 34.13 -28.45 4.10
C ASP A 170 33.56 -27.03 4.11
N SER A 171 32.53 -26.79 4.93
CA SER A 171 31.92 -25.47 5.13
C SER A 171 31.50 -25.22 6.58
N TYR A 172 31.50 -23.95 6.98
CA TYR A 172 31.25 -23.49 8.34
C TYR A 172 30.36 -22.26 8.25
N ALA A 173 29.19 -22.29 8.88
CA ALA A 173 28.27 -21.16 8.82
C ALA A 173 27.64 -20.80 10.15
N TYR A 174 27.17 -19.56 10.19
CA TYR A 174 26.33 -19.00 11.22
C TYR A 174 24.94 -18.68 10.66
N ASP A 175 23.91 -19.12 11.36
CA ASP A 175 22.51 -18.84 11.10
C ASP A 175 21.92 -18.08 12.28
N GLY A 176 21.76 -16.77 12.12
CA GLY A 176 21.19 -15.89 13.14
C GLY A 176 19.66 -15.88 13.17
N ASN A 177 18.94 -16.51 12.23
CA ASN A 177 17.50 -16.67 12.38
C ASN A 177 17.20 -17.82 13.36
N ARG A 178 17.93 -18.93 13.22
CA ARG A 178 17.81 -20.10 14.10
C ARG A 178 18.77 -20.08 15.30
N VAL A 179 19.64 -19.07 15.40
CA VAL A 179 20.63 -18.87 16.47
C VAL A 179 21.54 -20.08 16.65
N ARG A 180 22.12 -20.52 15.52
CA ARG A 180 22.87 -21.78 15.41
C ARG A 180 24.11 -21.62 14.56
N LYS A 181 25.11 -22.46 14.84
CA LYS A 181 26.26 -22.69 13.96
C LYS A 181 26.12 -24.02 13.25
N TRP A 182 26.65 -24.10 12.03
CA TRP A 182 26.48 -25.20 11.09
C TRP A 182 27.83 -25.70 10.59
N ASN A 183 28.08 -27.00 10.78
CA ASN A 183 29.14 -27.78 10.12
C ASN A 183 28.70 -29.26 10.12
N VAL A 184 27.97 -29.68 9.08
CA VAL A 184 27.24 -30.96 8.95
C VAL A 184 26.09 -31.12 9.96
N THR A 185 26.35 -30.82 11.24
CA THR A 185 25.38 -30.81 12.32
C THR A 185 25.20 -29.39 12.84
N THR A 186 24.04 -29.14 13.46
CA THR A 186 23.68 -27.83 13.99
C THR A 186 23.75 -27.80 15.52
N THR A 187 24.35 -26.74 16.07
CA THR A 187 24.44 -26.49 17.51
C THR A 187 24.07 -25.05 17.85
N ASN A 188 23.52 -24.82 19.04
CA ASN A 188 23.15 -23.47 19.48
C ASN A 188 24.40 -22.59 19.59
N TYR A 189 24.35 -21.39 18.99
CA TYR A 189 25.47 -20.45 18.99
C TYR A 189 24.99 -19.05 18.60
N GLY A 190 25.55 -18.02 19.23
CA GLY A 190 25.32 -16.63 18.84
C GLY A 190 24.02 -16.00 19.36
N LYS A 191 23.51 -15.02 18.61
CA LYS A 191 22.32 -14.20 18.96
C LYS A 191 21.46 -13.97 17.72
N SER A 192 20.15 -13.85 17.89
CA SER A 192 19.29 -13.60 16.72
C SER A 192 19.68 -12.33 15.95
N TRP A 193 19.74 -12.40 14.62
CA TRP A 193 19.95 -11.23 13.76
C TRP A 193 18.64 -10.55 13.39
N ALA A 194 18.75 -9.35 12.87
CA ALA A 194 17.67 -8.51 12.41
C ALA A 194 18.12 -7.75 11.15
N ALA A 195 17.15 -7.29 10.35
CA ALA A 195 17.46 -6.47 9.19
C ALA A 195 18.16 -5.17 9.63
N GLY A 196 19.31 -4.90 9.02
CA GLY A 196 20.17 -3.76 9.31
C GLY A 196 21.43 -4.09 10.12
N ASP A 197 21.53 -5.30 10.67
CA ASP A 197 22.71 -5.72 11.40
C ASP A 197 23.88 -6.04 10.49
N ILE A 198 25.08 -5.92 11.06
CA ILE A 198 26.33 -6.30 10.41
C ILE A 198 26.88 -7.54 11.12
N VAL A 199 27.04 -8.62 10.38
CA VAL A 199 27.75 -9.82 10.80
C VAL A 199 29.18 -9.72 10.30
N SER A 200 30.15 -9.65 11.21
CA SER A 200 31.57 -9.73 10.85
C SER A 200 32.02 -11.19 10.99
N CYS A 201 32.54 -11.75 9.90
CA CYS A 201 33.01 -13.12 9.82
C CYS A 201 34.54 -13.13 9.92
N LEU A 202 35.08 -13.64 11.03
CA LEU A 202 36.50 -13.66 11.34
C LEU A 202 37.04 -15.08 11.17
N ILE A 203 38.14 -15.24 10.44
CA ILE A 203 38.87 -16.51 10.34
C ILE A 203 40.33 -16.27 10.72
N ASP A 204 40.82 -17.07 11.66
CA ASP A 204 42.21 -17.11 12.09
C ASP A 204 42.80 -18.43 11.62
N LEU A 205 43.58 -18.38 10.54
CA LEU A 205 44.22 -19.57 9.97
C LEU A 205 45.55 -19.89 10.63
N ASP A 206 46.01 -19.04 11.56
CA ASP A 206 47.21 -19.30 12.36
C ASP A 206 46.85 -20.17 13.58
N GLU A 207 45.72 -19.88 14.23
CA GLU A 207 45.17 -20.65 15.36
C GLU A 207 44.08 -21.67 14.94
N GLY A 208 43.66 -21.65 13.68
CA GLY A 208 42.62 -22.54 13.16
C GLY A 208 41.24 -22.32 13.76
N THR A 209 40.82 -21.06 13.92
CA THR A 209 39.54 -20.70 14.54
C THR A 209 38.66 -19.84 13.63
N ILE A 210 37.34 -19.97 13.78
CA ILE A 210 36.34 -19.10 13.16
C ILE A 210 35.49 -18.48 14.24
N THR A 211 35.32 -17.15 14.17
CA THR A 211 34.53 -16.36 15.12
C THR A 211 33.58 -15.44 14.37
N PHE A 212 32.35 -15.31 14.85
CA PHE A 212 31.39 -14.34 14.31
C PHE A 212 31.15 -13.22 15.31
N CYS A 213 31.04 -12.00 14.80
CA CYS A 213 30.63 -10.83 15.57
C CYS A 213 29.33 -10.28 15.02
N LEU A 214 28.47 -9.74 15.89
CA LEU A 214 27.22 -9.09 15.52
C LEU A 214 27.28 -7.65 16.01
N ASN A 215 27.27 -6.69 15.08
CA ASN A 215 27.43 -5.25 15.36
C ASN A 215 28.66 -4.95 16.23
N GLY A 216 29.80 -5.55 15.89
CA GLY A 216 31.06 -5.38 16.62
C GLY A 216 31.20 -6.22 17.89
N GLN A 217 30.12 -6.80 18.43
CA GLN A 217 30.17 -7.66 19.61
C GLN A 217 30.50 -9.10 19.22
N SER A 218 31.56 -9.67 19.81
CA SER A 218 31.91 -11.08 19.60
C SER A 218 30.83 -12.00 20.16
N LEU A 219 30.46 -13.02 19.38
CA LEU A 219 29.55 -14.08 19.79
C LEU A 219 30.28 -15.28 20.43
N GLY A 220 31.59 -15.14 20.69
CA GLY A 220 32.49 -16.22 21.11
C GLY A 220 32.99 -17.05 19.93
N THR A 221 34.00 -17.89 20.14
CA THR A 221 34.57 -18.74 19.07
C THR A 221 33.56 -19.78 18.61
N ALA A 222 33.24 -19.79 17.31
CA ALA A 222 32.27 -20.73 16.74
C ALA A 222 32.91 -22.09 16.47
N PHE A 223 34.08 -22.10 15.85
CA PHE A 223 34.78 -23.31 15.44
C PHE A 223 36.25 -23.23 15.79
N THR A 224 36.82 -24.36 16.20
CA THR A 224 38.23 -24.55 16.56
C THR A 224 38.75 -25.78 15.83
N ASN A 225 40.05 -25.82 15.55
CA ASN A 225 40.70 -26.91 14.81
C ASN A 225 40.10 -27.11 13.41
N ILE A 226 39.86 -26.01 12.67
CA ILE A 226 39.41 -26.09 11.27
C ILE A 226 40.47 -26.78 10.40
N LYS A 227 40.05 -27.45 9.33
CA LYS A 227 40.97 -28.16 8.42
C LYS A 227 41.97 -27.18 7.80
N MET A 228 43.27 -27.45 7.95
CA MET A 228 44.35 -26.63 7.41
C MET A 228 45.41 -27.55 6.79
N GLY A 229 46.06 -27.09 5.72
CA GLY A 229 47.09 -27.86 5.03
C GLY A 229 47.18 -27.54 3.53
N PRO A 230 48.11 -28.18 2.80
CA PRO A 230 48.28 -27.97 1.38
C PRO A 230 46.98 -28.27 0.60
N GLY A 231 46.59 -27.33 -0.27
CA GLY A 231 45.37 -27.45 -1.09
C GLY A 231 44.07 -27.05 -0.38
N ILE A 232 44.12 -26.58 0.87
CA ILE A 232 42.94 -26.12 1.61
C ILE A 232 42.96 -24.59 1.68
N ALA A 233 41.94 -23.95 1.09
CA ALA A 233 41.70 -22.52 1.17
C ALA A 233 40.21 -22.25 1.37
N TYR A 234 39.90 -21.17 2.08
CA TYR A 234 38.55 -20.81 2.49
C TYR A 234 38.05 -19.58 1.74
N PHE A 235 36.87 -19.71 1.14
CA PHE A 235 36.12 -18.65 0.48
C PHE A 235 35.00 -18.18 1.42
N PRO A 236 34.74 -16.86 1.51
CA PRO A 236 33.47 -16.36 1.99
C PRO A 236 32.33 -16.92 1.15
N ALA A 237 31.28 -17.38 1.81
CA ALA A 237 30.11 -17.95 1.16
C ALA A 237 28.83 -17.69 1.96
N ILE A 238 27.70 -17.76 1.26
CA ILE A 238 26.37 -17.65 1.85
C ILE A 238 25.39 -18.59 1.18
N SER A 239 24.40 -19.04 1.95
CA SER A 239 23.17 -19.63 1.45
C SER A 239 21.95 -18.85 1.92
N LEU A 240 21.01 -18.62 1.00
CA LEU A 240 19.85 -17.74 1.17
C LEU A 240 18.56 -18.49 0.82
N SER A 241 17.54 -18.39 1.66
CA SER A 241 16.19 -18.83 1.29
C SER A 241 15.47 -17.84 0.37
N PHE A 242 14.29 -18.24 -0.11
CA PHE A 242 13.46 -17.43 -1.00
C PHE A 242 13.19 -16.04 -0.43
N LYS A 243 13.48 -14.99 -1.22
CA LYS A 243 13.36 -13.55 -0.91
C LYS A 243 14.31 -13.01 0.15
N GLU A 244 15.25 -13.79 0.65
CA GLU A 244 16.25 -13.29 1.60
C GLU A 244 17.37 -12.53 0.89
N SER A 245 17.90 -11.48 1.53
CA SER A 245 18.83 -10.53 0.91
C SER A 245 19.91 -10.06 1.87
N VAL A 246 21.12 -9.89 1.32
CA VAL A 246 22.29 -9.35 2.04
C VAL A 246 23.17 -8.50 1.13
N ALA A 247 24.08 -7.72 1.72
CA ALA A 247 25.17 -7.06 1.00
C ALA A 247 26.52 -7.31 1.67
N PHE A 248 27.52 -7.70 0.89
CA PHE A 248 28.87 -7.98 1.37
C PHE A 248 29.75 -6.72 1.36
N ASN A 249 30.63 -6.64 2.34
CA ASN A 249 31.76 -5.74 2.34
C ASN A 249 33.04 -6.53 2.62
N PHE A 250 33.79 -6.80 1.54
CA PHE A 250 35.09 -7.47 1.61
C PHE A 250 36.25 -6.49 1.89
N GLY A 251 35.98 -5.18 1.98
CA GLY A 251 36.98 -4.11 2.07
C GLY A 251 36.97 -3.15 0.87
N SER A 252 36.01 -3.28 -0.05
CA SER A 252 35.77 -2.30 -1.13
C SER A 252 35.32 -0.94 -0.59
N ARG A 253 34.86 -0.92 0.67
CA ARG A 253 34.54 0.25 1.49
C ARG A 253 35.16 0.07 2.88
N PRO A 254 35.32 1.14 3.66
CA PRO A 254 35.77 1.02 5.05
C PRO A 254 34.90 0.00 5.80
N LEU A 255 35.53 -0.97 6.47
CA LEU A 255 34.82 -1.88 7.37
C LEU A 255 34.26 -1.07 8.54
N ARG A 256 33.02 -1.37 8.95
CA ARG A 256 32.35 -0.63 10.02
C ARG A 256 32.97 -0.92 11.37
N TYR A 257 33.36 -2.18 11.60
CA TYR A 257 34.01 -2.62 12.83
C TYR A 257 35.44 -3.08 12.52
N LEU A 258 36.40 -2.36 13.11
CA LEU A 258 37.82 -2.67 12.98
C LEU A 258 38.21 -3.71 14.04
N PHE A 259 38.69 -4.85 13.57
CA PHE A 259 39.30 -5.89 14.41
C PHE A 259 40.80 -5.99 14.09
N SER A 260 41.55 -6.78 14.86
CA SER A 260 42.97 -7.11 14.57
C SER A 260 43.15 -8.05 13.36
N TYR A 261 42.23 -8.01 12.40
CA TYR A 261 42.13 -8.90 11.23
C TYR A 261 42.23 -8.07 9.96
N LEU A 262 42.80 -8.64 8.88
CA LEU A 262 42.93 -7.99 7.59
C LEU A 262 41.63 -8.12 6.76
N PRO A 263 41.20 -7.07 6.03
CA PRO A 263 40.12 -7.20 5.06
C PRO A 263 40.56 -8.05 3.86
N LEU A 264 39.62 -8.74 3.22
CA LEU A 264 39.92 -9.53 2.01
C LEU A 264 40.31 -8.65 0.82
N GLN A 265 39.87 -7.40 0.79
CA GLN A 265 40.27 -6.38 -0.15
C GLN A 265 40.98 -5.26 0.60
N ASN A 266 42.24 -4.98 0.23
CA ASN A 266 43.02 -3.95 0.91
C ASN A 266 42.44 -2.55 0.68
N PRO A 267 42.51 -1.68 1.69
CA PRO A 267 42.21 -0.27 1.50
C PRO A 267 43.21 0.36 0.52
N PRO A 268 42.80 1.34 -0.30
CA PRO A 268 43.67 2.05 -1.23
C PRO A 268 44.60 3.03 -0.47
N THR A 269 45.55 2.50 0.30
CA THR A 269 46.34 3.22 1.31
C THR A 269 47.10 4.41 0.72
N ALA A 270 47.71 4.25 -0.46
CA ALA A 270 48.42 5.34 -1.13
C ALA A 270 47.49 6.50 -1.52
N ASP A 271 46.31 6.19 -2.08
CA ASP A 271 45.32 7.21 -2.44
C ASP A 271 44.70 7.86 -1.20
N LEU A 272 44.53 7.10 -0.12
CA LEU A 272 43.98 7.58 1.14
C LEU A 272 44.92 8.59 1.81
N LEU A 273 46.21 8.30 1.86
CA LEU A 273 47.23 9.24 2.35
C LEU A 273 47.27 10.51 1.50
N LYS A 274 47.20 10.40 0.17
CA LYS A 274 47.13 11.55 -0.74
C LYS A 274 45.88 12.40 -0.48
N ALA A 275 44.70 11.76 -0.38
CA ALA A 275 43.44 12.44 -0.13
C ALA A 275 43.43 13.17 1.22
N GLN A 276 43.95 12.54 2.28
CA GLN A 276 44.07 13.15 3.62
C GLN A 276 45.03 14.36 3.62
N LYS A 277 46.20 14.24 2.98
CA LYS A 277 47.14 15.36 2.83
C LYS A 277 46.50 16.53 2.07
N LEU A 278 45.85 16.26 0.93
CA LEU A 278 45.16 17.27 0.12
C LEU A 278 44.04 17.96 0.91
N LEU A 279 43.25 17.20 1.66
CA LEU A 279 42.21 17.75 2.53
C LEU A 279 42.80 18.63 3.65
N GLY A 280 43.95 18.23 4.21
CA GLY A 280 44.72 19.04 5.15
C GLY A 280 45.17 20.38 4.55
N TYR A 281 45.62 20.37 3.30
CA TYR A 281 45.96 21.60 2.57
C TYR A 281 44.72 22.47 2.32
N ILE A 282 43.58 21.88 1.94
CA ILE A 282 42.30 22.62 1.83
C ILE A 282 41.95 23.27 3.17
N LYS A 283 42.01 22.53 4.27
CA LYS A 283 41.72 23.07 5.61
C LYS A 283 42.64 24.25 5.96
N THR A 284 43.93 24.15 5.63
CA THR A 284 44.92 25.20 5.86
C THR A 284 44.64 26.44 5.01
N VAL A 285 44.23 26.26 3.74
CA VAL A 285 43.78 27.37 2.88
C VAL A 285 42.54 28.04 3.46
N LEU A 286 41.57 27.27 3.96
CA LEU A 286 40.35 27.81 4.55
C LEU A 286 40.58 28.55 5.88
N SER A 287 41.63 28.19 6.63
CA SER A 287 42.00 28.86 7.88
C SER A 287 42.98 30.03 7.70
N THR A 288 43.51 30.25 6.49
CA THR A 288 44.51 31.29 6.23
C THR A 288 43.92 32.43 5.42
N SER A 289 44.07 33.66 5.89
CA SER A 289 43.72 34.87 5.15
C SER A 289 44.94 35.75 4.88
N ILE A 290 44.96 36.40 3.72
CA ILE A 290 46.07 37.23 3.27
C ILE A 290 45.71 38.70 3.52
N ASP A 291 46.34 39.34 4.51
CA ASP A 291 46.15 40.78 4.74
C ASP A 291 47.11 41.58 3.84
N THR A 292 46.56 42.20 2.81
CA THR A 292 47.31 43.04 1.85
C THR A 292 47.75 44.38 2.42
N GLN A 293 47.14 44.85 3.53
CA GLN A 293 47.49 46.13 4.17
C GLN A 293 48.65 45.95 5.18
N VAL A 294 48.67 44.82 5.91
CA VAL A 294 49.71 44.51 6.91
C VAL A 294 50.85 43.67 6.33
N GLY A 295 50.64 43.02 5.17
CA GLY A 295 51.65 42.18 4.53
C GLY A 295 51.99 40.94 5.36
N ARG A 296 50.99 40.35 6.03
CA ARG A 296 51.13 39.13 6.86
C ARG A 296 49.97 38.17 6.64
N LEU A 297 50.24 36.89 6.94
CA LEU A 297 49.22 35.85 7.01
C LEU A 297 48.49 35.94 8.34
N VAL A 298 47.16 35.86 8.30
CA VAL A 298 46.31 35.88 9.49
C VAL A 298 45.48 34.61 9.51
N GLU A 299 45.62 33.82 10.58
CA GLU A 299 44.76 32.67 10.85
C GLU A 299 43.36 33.15 11.23
N LYS A 300 42.34 32.57 10.61
CA LYS A 300 40.93 32.81 10.88
C LYS A 300 40.22 31.49 11.14
N ASP A 301 39.10 31.59 11.85
CA ASP A 301 38.21 30.46 12.01
C ASP A 301 37.63 30.04 10.65
N CYS A 302 37.79 28.75 10.33
CA CYS A 302 37.31 28.13 9.10
C CYS A 302 35.80 28.28 8.92
N ALA A 303 35.03 28.34 10.02
CA ALA A 303 33.59 28.56 9.98
C ALA A 303 33.19 29.94 9.41
N SER A 304 34.08 30.93 9.50
CA SER A 304 33.87 32.29 9.00
C SER A 304 34.35 32.52 7.56
N TRP A 305 34.92 31.48 6.93
CA TRP A 305 35.48 31.59 5.59
C TRP A 305 34.41 31.99 4.57
N ARG A 306 34.81 32.77 3.56
CA ARG A 306 33.96 33.20 2.43
C ARG A 306 34.81 33.30 1.17
N LEU A 307 34.23 32.88 0.05
CA LEU A 307 34.85 33.00 -1.26
C LEU A 307 34.88 34.47 -1.70
N HIS A 308 35.98 35.18 -1.48
CA HIS A 308 36.13 36.60 -1.84
C HIS A 308 36.67 36.85 -3.25
N GLY A 309 36.71 35.85 -4.12
CA GLY A 309 37.23 36.00 -5.49
C GLY A 309 38.72 36.34 -5.54
N GLU A 310 39.46 36.12 -4.44
CA GLU A 310 40.90 36.38 -4.39
C GLU A 310 41.65 35.45 -5.35
N PRO A 311 42.30 35.99 -6.40
CA PRO A 311 42.93 35.16 -7.43
C PRO A 311 43.99 34.21 -6.87
N THR A 312 44.76 34.66 -5.87
CA THR A 312 45.81 33.87 -5.20
C THR A 312 45.25 32.61 -4.53
N VAL A 313 44.13 32.75 -3.80
CA VAL A 313 43.48 31.63 -3.10
C VAL A 313 42.85 30.67 -4.11
N LEU A 314 42.15 31.20 -5.12
CA LEU A 314 41.51 30.40 -6.17
C LEU A 314 42.50 29.58 -7.00
N ILE A 315 43.63 30.17 -7.41
CA ILE A 315 44.68 29.46 -8.16
C ILE A 315 45.32 28.38 -7.29
N THR A 316 45.57 28.66 -6.01
CA THR A 316 46.10 27.67 -5.05
C THR A 316 45.14 26.49 -4.91
N LEU A 317 43.84 26.76 -4.74
CA LEU A 317 42.81 25.72 -4.69
C LEU A 317 42.72 24.95 -6.00
N ALA A 318 42.81 25.59 -7.16
CA ALA A 318 42.79 24.90 -8.46
C ALA A 318 43.90 23.85 -8.58
N HIS A 319 45.12 24.15 -8.10
CA HIS A 319 46.21 23.18 -8.07
C HIS A 319 45.93 22.00 -7.13
N ILE A 320 45.30 22.24 -5.97
CA ILE A 320 44.90 21.17 -5.04
C ILE A 320 43.79 20.31 -5.68
N PHE A 321 42.76 20.93 -6.25
CA PHE A 321 41.63 20.26 -6.90
C PHE A 321 42.05 19.43 -8.11
N ASN A 322 43.10 19.82 -8.82
CA ASN A 322 43.68 19.01 -9.89
C ASN A 322 44.15 17.62 -9.40
N HIS A 323 44.62 17.48 -8.16
CA HIS A 323 44.97 16.17 -7.60
C HIS A 323 43.83 15.55 -6.78
N PHE A 324 42.96 16.37 -6.18
CA PHE A 324 41.86 15.92 -5.33
C PHE A 324 40.66 15.38 -6.13
N ALA A 325 40.27 16.03 -7.23
CA ALA A 325 39.05 15.69 -7.97
C ALA A 325 39.01 14.23 -8.48
N PRO A 326 40.08 13.66 -9.07
CA PRO A 326 40.07 12.27 -9.53
C PRO A 326 39.96 11.26 -8.38
N LEU A 327 40.46 11.62 -7.19
CA LEU A 327 40.35 10.78 -5.99
C LEU A 327 38.91 10.74 -5.48
N MET A 328 38.16 11.84 -5.60
CA MET A 328 36.76 11.94 -5.18
C MET A 328 35.76 11.19 -6.08
N CYS A 329 36.24 10.50 -7.12
CA CYS A 329 35.45 9.55 -7.89
C CYS A 329 35.48 8.12 -7.29
N LYS A 330 36.39 7.84 -6.34
CA LYS A 330 36.55 6.51 -5.73
C LYS A 330 35.68 6.39 -4.47
N VAL A 331 34.77 5.40 -4.45
CA VAL A 331 33.78 5.18 -3.38
C VAL A 331 34.41 5.15 -1.99
N TYR A 332 35.51 4.41 -1.82
CA TYR A 332 36.22 4.28 -0.54
C TYR A 332 36.65 5.64 0.02
N LEU A 333 37.21 6.51 -0.84
CA LEU A 333 37.75 7.82 -0.44
C LEU A 333 36.63 8.83 -0.14
N VAL A 334 35.52 8.75 -0.87
CA VAL A 334 34.33 9.57 -0.60
C VAL A 334 33.74 9.23 0.77
N GLU A 335 33.62 7.94 1.10
CA GLU A 335 33.06 7.47 2.37
C GLU A 335 33.99 7.74 3.56
N ASP A 336 35.30 7.49 3.43
CA ASP A 336 36.25 7.64 4.54
C ASP A 336 36.74 9.07 4.76
N VAL A 337 37.01 9.82 3.68
CA VAL A 337 37.65 11.14 3.74
C VAL A 337 36.64 12.26 3.64
N LEU A 338 35.89 12.32 2.53
CA LEU A 338 34.99 13.45 2.26
C LEU A 338 33.78 13.47 3.19
N MET A 339 33.10 12.34 3.36
CA MET A 339 31.93 12.25 4.23
C MET A 339 32.31 12.55 5.68
N SER A 340 33.38 11.94 6.20
CA SER A 340 33.88 12.20 7.56
C SER A 340 34.25 13.66 7.78
N PHE A 341 34.87 14.31 6.79
CA PHE A 341 35.17 15.74 6.86
C PHE A 341 33.91 16.61 6.93
N LEU A 342 32.93 16.36 6.05
CA LEU A 342 31.69 17.12 6.02
C LEU A 342 30.84 16.91 7.27
N LEU A 343 30.85 15.69 7.82
CA LEU A 343 30.22 15.37 9.11
C LEU A 343 30.92 16.09 10.26
N GLY A 344 32.26 16.12 10.27
CA GLY A 344 33.07 16.86 11.25
C GLY A 344 32.75 18.36 11.31
N ILE A 345 32.41 18.98 10.18
CA ILE A 345 31.97 20.40 10.15
C ILE A 345 30.67 20.61 10.94
N LEU A 346 29.81 19.59 11.02
CA LEU A 346 28.49 19.64 11.67
C LEU A 346 28.49 19.14 13.12
N GLU A 347 29.64 18.66 13.65
CA GLU A 347 29.75 18.10 15.01
C GLU A 347 29.50 19.14 16.12
N GLY A 348 29.69 20.44 15.83
CA GLY A 348 29.45 21.53 16.80
C GLY A 348 27.99 21.71 17.24
N GLY A 349 27.05 21.07 16.55
CA GLY A 349 25.61 21.26 16.77
C GLY A 349 25.14 22.63 16.27
N GLY A 350 23.92 22.70 15.73
CA GLY A 350 23.40 23.93 15.15
C GLY A 350 22.42 23.67 14.00
N SER A 351 21.76 24.74 13.52
CA SER A 351 21.03 24.69 12.25
C SER A 351 22.01 24.58 11.10
N VAL A 352 21.60 23.97 9.99
CA VAL A 352 22.37 23.99 8.73
C VAL A 352 22.67 25.44 8.28
N ASP A 353 21.84 26.42 8.67
CA ASP A 353 22.06 27.85 8.43
C ASP A 353 23.36 28.39 9.05
N GLU A 354 23.82 27.78 10.14
CA GLU A 354 24.96 28.25 10.93
C GLU A 354 26.31 27.76 10.36
N HIS A 355 26.26 26.88 9.34
CA HIS A 355 27.44 26.28 8.70
C HIS A 355 27.51 26.59 7.19
N PRO A 356 27.82 27.84 6.78
CA PRO A 356 27.88 28.22 5.36
C PRO A 356 29.03 27.54 4.60
N LEU A 357 30.02 27.00 5.31
CA LEU A 357 31.22 26.38 4.74
C LEU A 357 30.89 25.24 3.77
N ILE A 358 29.87 24.42 4.06
CA ILE A 358 29.46 23.32 3.18
C ILE A 358 28.96 23.86 1.83
N GLN A 359 28.20 24.96 1.83
CA GLN A 359 27.72 25.58 0.59
C GLN A 359 28.90 26.07 -0.25
N GLN A 360 29.86 26.73 0.38
CA GLN A 360 31.03 27.29 -0.30
C GLN A 360 31.97 26.21 -0.83
N LEU A 361 32.13 25.09 -0.11
CA LEU A 361 32.87 23.93 -0.60
C LEU A 361 32.19 23.32 -1.84
N LEU A 362 30.86 23.23 -1.85
CA LEU A 362 30.13 22.79 -3.04
C LEU A 362 30.27 23.79 -4.20
N ASP A 363 30.23 25.10 -3.94
CA ASP A 363 30.53 26.11 -4.96
C ASP A 363 31.92 25.91 -5.57
N LEU A 364 32.93 25.59 -4.75
CA LEU A 364 34.27 25.26 -5.21
C LEU A 364 34.30 23.97 -6.04
N PHE A 365 33.55 22.94 -5.66
CA PHE A 365 33.48 21.69 -6.43
C PHE A 365 32.94 21.96 -7.84
N TRP A 366 31.84 22.71 -7.95
CA TRP A 366 31.25 23.09 -9.24
C TRP A 366 32.09 24.11 -10.03
N LEU A 367 33.04 24.80 -9.38
CA LEU A 367 33.91 25.78 -10.05
C LEU A 367 35.21 25.14 -10.57
N LEU A 368 35.81 24.22 -9.80
CA LEU A 368 37.18 23.73 -10.02
C LEU A 368 37.27 22.28 -10.52
N MET A 369 36.22 21.47 -10.35
CA MET A 369 36.18 20.09 -10.86
C MET A 369 35.48 20.01 -12.21
N GLU A 370 35.72 18.95 -12.96
CA GLU A 370 35.00 18.68 -14.21
C GLU A 370 33.59 18.12 -13.92
N ASP A 371 32.63 18.34 -14.84
CA ASP A 371 31.23 17.96 -14.61
C ASP A 371 31.09 16.48 -14.23
N TYR A 372 31.79 15.56 -14.91
CA TYR A 372 31.71 14.13 -14.58
C TYR A 372 32.30 13.80 -13.19
N GLU A 373 33.30 14.55 -12.72
CA GLU A 373 33.95 14.33 -11.42
C GLU A 373 33.01 14.75 -10.29
N VAL A 374 32.38 15.93 -10.39
CA VAL A 374 31.39 16.40 -9.42
C VAL A 374 30.20 15.46 -9.38
N ASN A 375 29.75 15.02 -10.56
CA ASN A 375 28.63 14.13 -10.74
C ASN A 375 28.84 12.80 -10.01
N GLU A 376 29.99 12.14 -10.24
CA GLU A 376 30.29 10.88 -9.57
C GLU A 376 30.55 11.07 -8.07
N CYS A 377 31.25 12.14 -7.67
CA CYS A 377 31.48 12.48 -6.26
C CYS A 377 30.17 12.65 -5.48
N LEU A 378 29.24 13.49 -5.98
CA LEU A 378 27.95 13.73 -5.34
C LEU A 378 27.09 12.46 -5.28
N LYS A 379 27.08 11.67 -6.36
CA LYS A 379 26.39 10.39 -6.40
C LYS A 379 26.91 9.42 -5.34
N GLN A 380 28.23 9.26 -5.23
CA GLN A 380 28.84 8.36 -4.26
C GLN A 380 28.66 8.87 -2.83
N LEU A 381 28.72 10.19 -2.61
CA LEU A 381 28.46 10.80 -1.31
C LEU A 381 27.03 10.54 -0.85
N MET A 382 26.04 10.74 -1.72
CA MET A 382 24.64 10.47 -1.39
C MET A 382 24.36 8.97 -1.19
N MET A 383 24.98 8.07 -1.98
CA MET A 383 24.90 6.62 -1.75
C MET A 383 25.46 6.21 -0.40
N SER A 384 26.60 6.79 -0.02
CA SER A 384 27.26 6.50 1.25
C SER A 384 26.43 7.02 2.42
N LEU A 385 25.86 8.22 2.32
CA LEU A 385 24.93 8.78 3.31
C LEU A 385 23.65 7.96 3.45
N LEU A 386 23.08 7.50 2.34
CA LEU A 386 21.89 6.65 2.35
C LEU A 386 22.17 5.31 3.04
N ARG A 387 23.32 4.70 2.74
CA ARG A 387 23.78 3.46 3.38
C ARG A 387 24.01 3.69 4.87
N ALA A 388 24.77 4.71 5.23
CA ALA A 388 25.02 5.07 6.62
C ALA A 388 23.72 5.36 7.38
N TYR A 389 22.76 6.05 6.76
CA TYR A 389 21.43 6.26 7.30
C TYR A 389 20.68 4.94 7.47
N ARG A 390 20.56 4.13 6.41
CA ARG A 390 19.83 2.84 6.39
C ARG A 390 20.37 1.81 7.36
N PHE A 391 21.66 1.82 7.65
CA PHE A 391 22.33 0.81 8.48
C PHE A 391 22.89 1.35 9.80
N SER A 392 22.65 2.63 10.11
CA SER A 392 22.92 3.19 11.44
C SER A 392 22.22 2.39 12.56
N PRO A 393 22.92 2.10 13.67
CA PRO A 393 22.27 1.52 14.85
C PRO A 393 21.23 2.50 15.40
N ILE A 394 20.09 1.97 15.85
CA ILE A 394 19.08 2.77 16.52
C ILE A 394 19.54 2.94 17.96
N ILE A 395 19.94 4.15 18.32
CA ILE A 395 20.23 4.55 19.69
C ILE A 395 19.11 5.47 20.18
N PRO A 396 18.86 5.55 21.51
CA PRO A 396 17.70 6.26 22.04
C PRO A 396 17.59 7.74 21.62
N ASP A 397 18.71 8.41 21.36
CA ASP A 397 18.78 9.83 20.97
C ASP A 397 18.66 10.06 19.45
N LEU A 398 18.65 8.99 18.65
CA LEU A 398 18.66 9.04 17.19
C LEU A 398 19.80 9.89 16.60
N GLY A 399 20.90 10.08 17.35
CA GLY A 399 21.95 11.05 17.01
C GLY A 399 22.58 10.83 15.63
N PHE A 400 22.87 9.57 15.27
CA PHE A 400 23.41 9.22 13.96
C PHE A 400 22.46 9.58 12.81
N GLN A 401 21.16 9.28 12.94
CA GLN A 401 20.17 9.59 11.90
C GLN A 401 20.05 11.10 11.70
N ILE A 402 19.99 11.86 12.80
CA ILE A 402 19.96 13.33 12.78
C ILE A 402 21.20 13.87 12.06
N HIS A 403 22.39 13.35 12.37
CA HIS A 403 23.64 13.83 11.80
C HIS A 403 23.71 13.61 10.27
N TYR A 404 23.35 12.42 9.78
CA TYR A 404 23.30 12.14 8.34
C TYR A 404 22.23 12.94 7.60
N LEU A 405 21.05 13.14 8.22
CA LEU A 405 20.00 13.98 7.65
C LEU A 405 20.41 15.46 7.59
N ARG A 406 21.10 15.99 8.62
CA ARG A 406 21.63 17.36 8.61
C ARG A 406 22.60 17.58 7.45
N LEU A 407 23.53 16.64 7.22
CA LEU A 407 24.44 16.74 6.07
C LEU A 407 23.69 16.63 4.74
N THR A 408 22.70 15.74 4.65
CA THR A 408 21.84 15.62 3.47
C THR A 408 21.10 16.93 3.17
N THR A 409 20.51 17.57 4.20
CA THR A 409 19.86 18.88 4.09
C THR A 409 20.84 19.96 3.67
N ALA A 410 22.08 19.95 4.19
CA ALA A 410 23.12 20.89 3.78
C ALA A 410 23.47 20.74 2.30
N ILE A 411 23.70 19.52 1.81
CA ILE A 411 24.01 19.28 0.40
C ILE A 411 22.85 19.72 -0.51
N LEU A 412 21.61 19.38 -0.14
CA LEU A 412 20.42 19.73 -0.93
C LEU A 412 20.05 21.21 -0.86
N ARG A 413 20.62 21.99 0.06
CA ARG A 413 20.41 23.44 0.08
C ARG A 413 21.12 24.12 -1.09
N HIS A 414 22.25 23.58 -1.53
CA HIS A 414 23.02 24.11 -2.65
C HIS A 414 22.29 23.85 -3.97
N GLU A 415 21.90 24.92 -4.69
CA GLU A 415 20.98 24.84 -5.83
C GLU A 415 21.50 23.93 -6.96
N LYS A 416 22.75 24.10 -7.39
CA LYS A 416 23.32 23.31 -8.49
C LYS A 416 23.39 21.82 -8.12
N SER A 417 23.82 21.51 -6.90
CA SER A 417 23.89 20.12 -6.42
C SER A 417 22.52 19.50 -6.28
N ARG A 418 21.54 20.22 -5.71
CA ARG A 418 20.16 19.74 -5.59
C ARG A 418 19.55 19.41 -6.94
N LYS A 419 19.63 20.33 -7.90
CA LYS A 419 19.09 20.12 -9.25
C LYS A 419 19.78 18.97 -9.95
N TYR A 420 21.11 18.91 -9.89
CA TYR A 420 21.86 17.78 -10.45
C TYR A 420 21.39 16.45 -9.86
N LEU A 421 21.30 16.35 -8.53
CA LEU A 421 20.84 15.16 -7.84
C LEU A 421 19.42 14.79 -8.32
N LEU A 422 18.47 15.73 -8.26
CA LEU A 422 17.09 15.55 -8.70
C LEU A 422 17.00 15.04 -10.16
N SER A 423 17.76 15.61 -11.08
CA SER A 423 17.76 15.24 -12.50
C SER A 423 18.44 13.89 -12.75
N ASN A 424 19.58 13.63 -12.10
CA ASN A 424 20.47 12.52 -12.38
C ASN A 424 20.57 11.53 -11.21
N LYS A 425 19.51 10.71 -11.05
CA LYS A 425 19.50 9.46 -10.26
C LYS A 425 19.18 9.57 -8.76
N PHE A 426 18.89 10.75 -8.20
CA PHE A 426 18.65 10.89 -6.75
C PHE A 426 17.28 10.40 -6.27
N THR A 427 16.21 10.65 -7.01
CA THR A 427 14.86 10.65 -6.41
C THR A 427 14.28 9.25 -6.21
N PHE A 428 14.26 8.38 -7.23
CA PHE A 428 13.56 7.09 -7.09
C PHE A 428 14.27 5.89 -7.74
N ASP A 429 14.84 6.05 -8.94
CA ASP A 429 15.33 4.92 -9.77
C ASP A 429 16.62 4.24 -9.26
N VAL A 430 17.57 4.98 -8.65
CA VAL A 430 18.91 4.43 -8.29
C VAL A 430 19.23 4.56 -6.80
N LEU A 431 18.99 5.73 -6.19
CA LEU A 431 19.27 5.93 -4.76
C LEU A 431 18.14 5.50 -3.84
N ARG A 432 16.95 5.13 -4.36
CA ARG A 432 15.78 4.79 -3.53
C ARG A 432 15.57 5.81 -2.38
N SER A 433 15.59 7.11 -2.68
CA SER A 433 15.68 8.18 -1.64
C SER A 433 14.56 8.17 -0.61
N VAL A 434 13.45 7.48 -0.90
CA VAL A 434 12.35 7.17 0.03
C VAL A 434 12.87 6.63 1.38
N VAL A 435 14.01 5.93 1.37
CA VAL A 435 14.68 5.42 2.58
C VAL A 435 15.05 6.52 3.57
N PHE A 436 15.43 7.74 3.14
CA PHE A 436 15.73 8.85 4.06
C PHE A 436 14.51 9.30 4.85
N PHE A 437 13.30 9.04 4.36
CA PHE A 437 12.05 9.41 5.02
C PHE A 437 11.52 8.32 5.95
N TYR A 438 12.16 7.15 5.99
CA TYR A 438 11.78 6.08 6.91
C TYR A 438 12.39 6.28 8.29
N ILE A 439 11.56 6.14 9.32
CA ILE A 439 12.01 6.04 10.71
C ILE A 439 12.12 4.56 11.07
N LYS A 440 13.35 4.12 11.31
CA LYS A 440 13.63 2.70 11.52
C LYS A 440 12.87 2.13 12.70
N THR A 441 12.19 1.01 12.49
CA THR A 441 11.57 0.29 13.59
C THR A 441 12.63 -0.54 14.32
N PRO A 442 12.74 -0.41 15.65
CA PRO A 442 13.67 -1.18 16.46
C PRO A 442 13.22 -2.63 16.50
N LEU A 443 13.96 -3.50 15.81
CA LEU A 443 13.72 -4.94 15.82
C LEU A 443 14.12 -5.57 17.16
N ARG A 444 15.06 -4.95 17.90
CA ARG A 444 15.50 -5.37 19.24
C ARG A 444 15.33 -4.23 20.26
N VAL A 445 14.29 -4.31 21.07
CA VAL A 445 13.94 -3.27 22.05
C VAL A 445 15.05 -2.99 23.08
N LYS A 446 15.77 -4.03 23.52
CA LYS A 446 16.88 -3.87 24.49
C LYS A 446 18.07 -3.14 23.89
N GLU A 447 18.48 -3.52 22.68
CA GLU A 447 19.64 -2.93 21.99
C GLU A 447 19.35 -1.52 21.48
N ALA A 448 18.08 -1.23 21.15
CA ALA A 448 17.64 0.11 20.80
C ALA A 448 17.51 1.06 22.01
N GLY A 449 17.80 0.60 23.23
CA GLY A 449 17.68 1.35 24.48
C GLY A 449 16.26 1.84 24.79
N LEU A 450 15.24 1.20 24.20
CA LEU A 450 13.83 1.50 24.50
C LEU A 450 13.42 1.12 25.91
N GLU A 451 14.11 0.13 26.49
CA GLU A 451 13.97 -0.21 27.90
C GLU A 451 14.41 0.93 28.82
N GLU A 452 15.46 1.68 28.46
CA GLU A 452 15.91 2.86 29.20
C GLU A 452 14.96 4.04 28.98
N LEU A 453 14.47 4.22 27.74
CA LEU A 453 13.57 5.32 27.39
C LEU A 453 12.16 5.14 27.94
N ILE A 454 11.67 3.90 27.98
CA ILE A 454 10.35 3.48 28.49
C ILE A 454 10.57 2.35 29.53
N PRO A 455 10.97 2.71 30.77
CA PRO A 455 11.26 1.73 31.82
C PRO A 455 10.01 0.94 32.22
N THR A 456 8.89 1.65 32.36
CA THR A 456 7.60 1.07 32.75
C THR A 456 6.73 0.89 31.52
N THR A 457 6.35 -0.36 31.25
CA THR A 457 5.39 -0.76 30.23
C THR A 457 3.98 -0.72 30.79
N TRP A 458 3.01 -0.54 29.89
CA TRP A 458 1.60 -0.58 30.24
C TRP A 458 0.80 -1.15 29.07
N TRP A 459 -0.24 -1.88 29.39
CA TRP A 459 -1.24 -2.40 28.46
C TRP A 459 -2.59 -2.43 29.21
N PRO A 460 -3.71 -2.37 28.50
CA PRO A 460 -5.02 -2.55 29.12
C PRO A 460 -5.10 -3.94 29.77
N THR A 461 -5.53 -4.00 31.02
CA THR A 461 -5.65 -5.26 31.81
C THR A 461 -7.11 -5.68 32.02
N ARG A 462 -8.05 -4.78 31.75
CA ARG A 462 -9.50 -5.00 31.83
C ARG A 462 -10.07 -4.98 30.43
N PHE A 463 -10.49 -6.15 30.00
CA PHE A 463 -11.15 -6.35 28.74
C PHE A 463 -12.56 -6.81 29.03
N ASP A 464 -13.52 -6.20 28.35
CA ASP A 464 -14.90 -6.67 28.32
C ASP A 464 -14.90 -8.11 27.78
N LYS A 465 -15.99 -8.86 27.97
CA LYS A 465 -16.20 -10.14 27.27
C LYS A 465 -16.22 -10.03 25.73
N GLU A 466 -16.10 -8.80 25.19
CA GLU A 466 -16.03 -8.41 23.78
C GLU A 466 -14.64 -7.87 23.37
N GLY A 467 -13.62 -7.89 24.25
CA GLY A 467 -12.26 -7.44 23.93
C GLY A 467 -12.08 -5.91 23.83
N LYS A 468 -13.12 -5.12 24.12
CA LYS A 468 -13.02 -3.66 24.23
C LYS A 468 -12.58 -3.23 25.64
N ASP A 469 -11.99 -2.05 25.71
CA ASP A 469 -11.53 -1.39 26.93
C ASP A 469 -12.73 -0.68 27.57
N GLU A 470 -13.25 -1.20 28.69
CA GLU A 470 -14.27 -0.55 29.51
C GLU A 470 -13.67 0.76 30.07
N ARG A 471 -13.80 1.84 29.29
CA ARG A 471 -13.48 3.20 29.72
C ARG A 471 -14.50 3.66 30.76
N ASP A 472 -14.33 3.24 32.01
CA ASP A 472 -14.76 4.02 33.15
C ASP A 472 -13.56 4.26 34.09
N PRO A 473 -12.89 5.43 34.02
CA PRO A 473 -11.66 5.73 34.78
C PRO A 473 -11.84 5.77 36.31
N LYS A 474 -13.04 5.45 36.81
CA LYS A 474 -13.39 5.44 38.23
C LYS A 474 -12.96 4.17 38.96
N ASP A 475 -12.72 3.06 38.24
CA ASP A 475 -12.38 1.76 38.86
C ASP A 475 -10.89 1.37 38.75
N GLU A 476 -10.01 2.25 38.24
CA GLU A 476 -8.56 2.00 38.18
C GLU A 476 -7.87 2.13 39.55
N THR A 477 -7.11 1.10 39.90
CA THR A 477 -6.26 1.13 41.11
C THR A 477 -5.22 2.27 41.02
N ALA A 478 -4.79 2.80 42.17
CA ALA A 478 -3.81 3.89 42.20
C ALA A 478 -2.47 3.49 41.52
N ASP A 479 -2.08 2.23 41.65
CA ASP A 479 -0.87 1.67 41.06
C ASP A 479 -0.95 1.52 39.53
N GLU A 480 -2.10 1.09 38.99
CA GLU A 480 -2.33 1.03 37.54
C GLU A 480 -2.27 2.44 36.92
N ARG A 481 -2.87 3.43 37.59
CA ARG A 481 -2.80 4.84 37.16
C ARG A 481 -1.38 5.37 37.15
N LEU A 482 -0.57 5.04 38.16
CA LEU A 482 0.83 5.46 38.23
C LEU A 482 1.67 4.83 37.11
N ARG A 483 1.47 3.53 36.84
CA ARG A 483 2.13 2.80 35.74
C ARG A 483 1.76 3.38 34.38
N ARG A 484 0.47 3.63 34.12
CA ARG A 484 0.01 4.25 32.87
C ARG A 484 0.67 5.61 32.64
N ARG A 485 0.65 6.49 33.64
CA ARG A 485 1.32 7.81 33.54
C ARG A 485 2.82 7.70 33.30
N ALA A 486 3.50 6.70 33.89
CA ALA A 486 4.92 6.48 33.66
C ALA A 486 5.21 6.04 32.22
N TYR A 487 4.39 5.14 31.66
CA TYR A 487 4.45 4.71 30.27
C TYR A 487 4.16 5.86 29.30
N GLU A 488 3.09 6.63 29.51
CA GLU A 488 2.74 7.81 28.70
C GLU A 488 3.87 8.85 28.66
N ARG A 489 4.53 9.11 29.80
CA ARG A 489 5.73 9.98 29.84
C ARG A 489 6.87 9.42 29.00
N GLY A 490 7.08 8.10 29.00
CA GLY A 490 8.06 7.43 28.15
C GLY A 490 7.75 7.60 26.66
N CYS A 491 6.50 7.36 26.26
CA CYS A 491 6.01 7.55 24.90
C CYS A 491 6.19 9.02 24.44
N GLN A 492 5.90 10.00 25.31
CA GLN A 492 6.06 11.41 24.96
C GLN A 492 7.53 11.80 24.75
N ARG A 493 8.46 11.25 25.54
CA ARG A 493 9.91 11.46 25.34
C ARG A 493 10.36 10.89 23.99
N LEU A 494 9.88 9.69 23.66
CA LEU A 494 10.16 9.06 22.36
C LEU A 494 9.62 9.91 21.21
N LYS A 495 8.36 10.37 21.31
CA LYS A 495 7.74 11.24 20.31
C LYS A 495 8.56 12.50 20.04
N LYS A 496 8.99 13.22 21.08
CA LYS A 496 9.81 14.44 20.93
C LYS A 496 11.14 14.21 20.22
N ARG A 497 11.76 13.04 20.40
CA ARG A 497 13.01 12.70 19.70
C ARG A 497 12.77 12.36 18.22
N ILE A 498 11.66 11.69 17.93
CA ILE A 498 11.22 11.38 16.58
C ILE A 498 10.85 12.67 15.82
N GLU A 499 10.17 13.62 16.46
CA GLU A 499 9.77 14.90 15.87
C GLU A 499 10.97 15.65 15.25
N VAL A 500 12.14 15.65 15.89
CA VAL A 500 13.37 16.28 15.33
C VAL A 500 13.80 15.64 14.01
N VAL A 501 13.71 14.31 13.91
CA VAL A 501 14.02 13.57 12.68
C VAL A 501 12.98 13.86 11.60
N GLU A 502 11.70 13.90 11.96
CA GLU A 502 10.60 14.22 11.05
C GLU A 502 10.71 15.65 10.50
N GLU A 503 11.08 16.62 11.33
CA GLU A 503 11.31 18.00 10.90
C GLU A 503 12.42 18.10 9.86
N LEU A 504 13.55 17.41 10.05
CA LEU A 504 14.64 17.36 9.06
C LEU A 504 14.19 16.69 7.76
N GLN A 505 13.42 15.61 7.85
CA GLN A 505 12.84 14.92 6.69
C GLN A 505 11.88 15.84 5.90
N VAL A 506 11.03 16.60 6.59
CA VAL A 506 10.14 17.59 5.95
C VAL A 506 10.94 18.74 5.35
N GLN A 507 12.01 19.20 5.99
CA GLN A 507 12.91 20.22 5.43
C GLN A 507 13.56 19.76 4.12
N ILE A 508 14.00 18.50 4.05
CA ILE A 508 14.51 17.91 2.80
C ILE A 508 13.43 17.98 1.72
N LEU A 509 12.20 17.54 1.98
CA LEU A 509 11.11 17.62 0.99
C LEU A 509 10.79 19.06 0.59
N ARG A 510 10.87 20.01 1.51
CA ARG A 510 10.69 21.42 1.17
C ARG A 510 11.74 21.89 0.17
N LEU A 511 13.01 21.53 0.36
CA LEU A 511 14.06 21.84 -0.61
C LEU A 511 13.78 21.21 -1.99
N LEU A 512 13.32 19.96 -2.03
CA LEU A 512 12.99 19.27 -3.29
C LEU A 512 11.74 19.85 -3.98
N LEU A 513 10.78 20.39 -3.23
CA LEU A 513 9.56 21.02 -3.73
C LEU A 513 9.68 22.53 -3.96
N ASN A 514 10.90 23.07 -3.97
CA ASN A 514 11.14 24.49 -4.21
C ASN A 514 10.77 24.89 -5.65
N ASN A 515 10.03 25.99 -5.80
CA ASN A 515 9.61 26.57 -7.09
C ASN A 515 10.18 27.98 -7.35
N LYS A 516 11.05 28.47 -6.46
CA LYS A 516 11.65 29.81 -6.59
C LYS A 516 12.99 29.80 -7.34
N ASP A 517 13.57 28.63 -7.57
CA ASP A 517 14.90 28.46 -8.14
C ASP A 517 14.88 28.35 -9.66
N LYS A 518 14.19 29.25 -10.37
CA LYS A 518 14.08 29.21 -11.85
C LYS A 518 15.33 29.73 -12.58
N GLY A 519 16.32 30.25 -11.86
CA GLY A 519 17.44 30.99 -12.44
C GLY A 519 18.38 30.19 -13.36
N THR A 520 18.41 28.86 -13.26
CA THR A 520 19.37 28.00 -13.99
C THR A 520 18.71 26.85 -14.76
N GLY A 521 17.42 26.94 -15.10
CA GLY A 521 16.65 25.88 -15.79
C GLY A 521 15.29 25.62 -15.13
N GLU A 522 14.76 24.41 -15.28
CA GLU A 522 13.51 23.99 -14.62
C GLU A 522 13.61 24.11 -13.09
N ALA A 523 12.50 24.48 -12.44
CA ALA A 523 12.45 24.56 -10.98
C ALA A 523 12.54 23.16 -10.35
N SER A 524 13.13 23.08 -9.15
CA SER A 524 13.34 21.79 -8.44
C SER A 524 12.04 20.98 -8.31
N ARG A 525 10.91 21.65 -8.07
CA ARG A 525 9.60 21.01 -7.94
C ARG A 525 9.17 20.22 -9.17
N TYR A 526 9.37 20.73 -10.38
CA TYR A 526 8.93 20.03 -11.60
C TYR A 526 9.77 18.78 -11.86
N ILE A 527 11.09 18.89 -11.62
CA ILE A 527 12.00 17.74 -11.70
C ILE A 527 11.56 16.67 -10.69
N PHE A 528 11.25 17.06 -9.45
CA PHE A 528 10.71 16.14 -8.45
C PHE A 528 9.38 15.51 -8.89
N LEU A 529 8.42 16.30 -9.38
CA LEU A 529 7.10 15.84 -9.81
C LEU A 529 7.19 14.79 -10.91
N ASN A 530 7.96 15.05 -11.98
CA ASN A 530 8.14 14.11 -13.07
C ASN A 530 8.77 12.79 -12.60
N LYS A 531 9.76 12.87 -11.70
CA LYS A 531 10.37 11.68 -11.09
C LYS A 531 9.41 10.94 -10.16
N PHE A 532 8.59 11.66 -9.39
CA PHE A 532 7.58 11.07 -8.52
C PHE A 532 6.51 10.34 -9.32
N ARG A 533 6.08 10.89 -10.47
CA ARG A 533 5.15 10.21 -11.38
C ARG A 533 5.73 8.93 -11.96
N LYS A 534 6.99 8.97 -12.43
CA LYS A 534 7.70 7.77 -12.90
C LYS A 534 7.79 6.70 -11.81
N PHE A 535 8.09 7.09 -10.58
CA PHE A 535 8.11 6.18 -9.44
C PHE A 535 6.75 5.54 -9.19
N LEU A 536 5.65 6.29 -9.28
CA LEU A 536 4.31 5.71 -9.13
C LEU A 536 3.95 4.77 -10.29
N GLN A 537 4.41 5.06 -11.51
CA GLN A 537 4.27 4.18 -12.67
C GLN A 537 4.93 2.82 -12.42
N GLU A 538 6.19 2.82 -11.98
CA GLU A 538 6.93 1.59 -11.66
C GLU A 538 6.27 0.77 -10.55
N ASN A 539 5.64 1.43 -9.56
CA ASN A 539 4.89 0.73 -8.50
C ASN A 539 3.50 0.24 -8.96
N ALA A 540 2.86 0.91 -9.91
CA ALA A 540 1.58 0.51 -10.48
C ALA A 540 1.72 -0.71 -11.41
N SER A 541 2.74 -0.72 -12.28
CA SER A 541 2.99 -1.78 -13.24
C SER A 541 3.46 -3.11 -12.61
N ASN A 542 4.07 -3.07 -11.41
CA ASN A 542 4.61 -4.24 -10.73
C ASN A 542 3.57 -5.06 -9.92
N ARG A 543 2.27 -4.85 -10.10
CA ARG A 543 1.20 -5.53 -9.32
C ARG A 543 1.15 -7.06 -9.46
N GLY A 544 1.95 -7.69 -10.34
CA GLY A 544 1.84 -9.13 -10.61
C GLY A 544 3.10 -9.98 -10.77
N GLN A 545 4.28 -9.45 -11.14
CA GLN A 545 5.34 -10.31 -11.71
C GLN A 545 6.78 -10.11 -11.19
N HIS A 546 7.10 -9.08 -10.42
CA HIS A 546 8.44 -8.91 -9.83
C HIS A 546 8.38 -8.70 -8.30
N PRO A 547 8.99 -9.59 -7.49
CA PRO A 547 8.98 -9.48 -6.03
C PRO A 547 9.92 -8.41 -5.46
N THR A 548 10.75 -7.79 -6.30
CA THR A 548 11.57 -6.63 -5.94
C THR A 548 10.70 -5.37 -5.98
N ALA A 549 9.86 -5.19 -4.95
CA ALA A 549 9.33 -3.86 -4.67
C ALA A 549 10.54 -2.92 -4.60
N LEU A 550 10.62 -1.96 -5.53
CA LEU A 550 11.74 -0.99 -5.64
C LEU A 550 12.01 -0.28 -4.29
N CYS A 551 10.97 -0.23 -3.43
CA CYS A 551 11.02 0.27 -2.08
C CYS A 551 10.19 -0.64 -1.14
N PRO A 552 10.72 -1.07 0.03
CA PRO A 552 9.93 -1.70 1.07
C PRO A 552 8.68 -0.87 1.39
N PRO A 553 7.48 -1.46 1.36
CA PRO A 553 6.24 -0.71 1.54
C PRO A 553 6.15 0.11 2.85
N GLU A 554 6.85 -0.26 3.92
CA GLU A 554 6.85 0.50 5.18
C GLU A 554 7.40 1.92 5.03
N TYR A 555 8.30 2.14 4.07
CA TYR A 555 8.91 3.45 3.81
C TYR A 555 7.90 4.43 3.22
N MET A 556 6.91 3.90 2.49
CA MET A 556 5.86 4.67 1.83
C MET A 556 4.92 5.35 2.82
N VAL A 557 4.61 4.69 3.93
CA VAL A 557 3.76 5.25 4.99
C VAL A 557 4.40 6.50 5.56
N CYS A 558 5.69 6.40 5.93
CA CYS A 558 6.39 7.55 6.48
C CYS A 558 6.47 8.67 5.44
N PHE A 559 6.94 8.35 4.23
CA PHE A 559 7.07 9.31 3.14
C PHE A 559 5.78 10.06 2.83
N LEU A 560 4.62 9.39 2.82
CA LEU A 560 3.30 10.01 2.62
C LEU A 560 3.07 11.16 3.60
N HIS A 561 3.24 10.91 4.91
CA HIS A 561 3.00 11.92 5.94
C HIS A 561 3.91 13.14 5.81
N ARG A 562 5.20 12.92 5.49
CA ARG A 562 6.17 14.02 5.34
C ARG A 562 5.86 14.81 4.07
N LEU A 563 5.43 14.14 3.00
CA LEU A 563 5.02 14.78 1.74
C LEU A 563 3.75 15.61 1.91
N ILE A 564 2.72 15.09 2.60
CA ILE A 564 1.50 15.85 2.94
C ILE A 564 1.88 17.12 3.72
N THR A 565 2.71 16.99 4.76
CA THR A 565 3.15 18.14 5.56
C THR A 565 3.88 19.19 4.70
N ALA A 566 4.79 18.76 3.82
CA ALA A 566 5.53 19.66 2.94
C ALA A 566 4.61 20.37 1.92
N VAL A 567 3.69 19.64 1.29
CA VAL A 567 2.72 20.18 0.32
C VAL A 567 1.79 21.19 0.99
N ARG A 568 1.23 20.88 2.15
CA ARG A 568 0.38 21.80 2.92
C ARG A 568 1.08 23.11 3.23
N THR A 569 2.37 23.05 3.59
CA THR A 569 3.14 24.27 3.90
C THR A 569 3.31 25.19 2.69
N TYR A 570 3.56 24.63 1.50
CA TYR A 570 3.60 25.43 0.26
C TYR A 570 2.23 25.94 -0.17
N TRP A 571 1.18 25.15 0.06
CA TRP A 571 -0.19 25.53 -0.24
C TRP A 571 -0.63 26.74 0.60
N ASP A 572 -0.40 26.69 1.91
CA ASP A 572 -0.74 27.78 2.83
C ASP A 572 0.10 29.04 2.58
N ASP A 573 1.39 28.88 2.23
CA ASP A 573 2.24 29.98 1.79
C ASP A 573 1.77 30.61 0.47
N GLY A 574 1.21 29.80 -0.45
CA GLY A 574 0.57 30.27 -1.68
C GLY A 574 -0.67 31.11 -1.37
N LYS A 575 -1.51 30.67 -0.44
CA LYS A 575 -2.69 31.42 0.01
C LYS A 575 -2.36 32.76 0.65
N ARG A 576 -1.28 32.83 1.43
CA ARG A 576 -0.78 34.11 1.99
C ARG A 576 -0.43 35.12 0.89
N LYS A 577 0.01 34.66 -0.28
CA LYS A 577 0.33 35.51 -1.43
C LYS A 577 -0.91 35.84 -2.27
N SER A 578 -1.87 34.92 -2.36
CA SER A 578 -3.10 35.06 -3.14
C SER A 578 -4.32 34.82 -2.23
N PRO A 579 -4.85 35.87 -1.55
CA PRO A 579 -5.90 35.72 -0.53
C PRO A 579 -7.22 35.10 -1.02
N GLY A 580 -7.47 35.15 -2.34
CA GLY A 580 -8.62 34.52 -2.98
C GLY A 580 -8.50 33.01 -3.22
N SER A 581 -7.39 32.37 -2.83
CA SER A 581 -7.18 30.94 -3.05
C SER A 581 -7.65 30.06 -1.89
N VAL A 582 -7.94 28.80 -2.22
CA VAL A 582 -8.54 27.81 -1.32
C VAL A 582 -7.55 27.43 -0.20
N ASN A 583 -8.05 27.21 1.03
CA ASN A 583 -7.22 26.74 2.15
C ASN A 583 -6.66 25.34 1.87
N SER A 584 -5.50 24.96 2.43
CA SER A 584 -5.06 23.56 2.40
C SER A 584 -6.10 22.64 3.04
N GLU A 585 -6.81 23.09 4.08
CA GLU A 585 -7.93 22.36 4.69
C GLU A 585 -9.15 22.18 3.77
N GLU A 586 -9.22 22.96 2.70
CA GLU A 586 -10.26 22.96 1.66
C GLU A 586 -9.77 22.37 0.33
N ALA A 587 -8.57 21.79 0.31
CA ALA A 587 -7.97 21.24 -0.91
C ALA A 587 -8.81 20.12 -1.53
N TYR A 588 -8.81 20.09 -2.87
CA TYR A 588 -9.39 19.04 -3.72
C TYR A 588 -8.61 18.96 -5.04
N VAL A 589 -8.75 17.84 -5.75
CA VAL A 589 -8.16 17.65 -7.08
C VAL A 589 -9.23 17.99 -8.12
N PRO A 590 -8.99 18.94 -9.04
CA PRO A 590 -10.01 19.36 -9.99
C PRO A 590 -10.34 18.27 -11.02
N PRO A 591 -11.63 18.04 -11.35
CA PRO A 591 -12.03 16.97 -12.28
C PRO A 591 -11.44 17.08 -13.68
N GLN A 592 -11.01 18.28 -14.09
CA GLN A 592 -10.36 18.57 -15.37
C GLN A 592 -9.15 17.65 -15.61
N LEU A 593 -8.42 17.29 -14.55
CA LEU A 593 -7.25 16.41 -14.63
C LEU A 593 -7.60 14.98 -15.08
N PHE A 594 -8.86 14.56 -15.00
CA PHE A 594 -9.29 13.20 -15.29
C PHE A 594 -9.56 12.95 -16.78
N TYR A 595 -10.00 14.00 -17.49
CA TYR A 595 -10.44 13.89 -18.88
C TYR A 595 -9.65 14.77 -19.86
N ASN A 596 -8.81 15.71 -19.39
CA ASN A 596 -8.01 16.54 -20.28
C ASN A 596 -6.83 15.81 -20.92
N GLY A 597 -6.48 14.60 -20.49
CA GLY A 597 -5.39 13.81 -21.07
C GLY A 597 -3.97 14.32 -20.79
N LYS A 598 -3.78 15.35 -19.95
CA LYS A 598 -2.45 15.86 -19.57
C LYS A 598 -1.78 15.06 -18.44
N VAL A 599 -2.56 14.25 -17.72
CA VAL A 599 -2.07 13.36 -16.66
C VAL A 599 -2.26 11.91 -17.10
N ASP A 600 -1.16 11.15 -17.07
CA ASP A 600 -1.17 9.71 -17.29
C ASP A 600 -1.40 8.97 -15.95
N TYR A 601 -2.26 7.96 -16.00
CA TYR A 601 -2.62 7.12 -14.86
C TYR A 601 -2.30 5.64 -15.12
N PHE A 602 -1.40 5.34 -16.07
CA PHE A 602 -0.75 4.03 -16.20
C PHE A 602 -1.75 2.86 -16.35
N ASP A 603 -2.75 3.04 -17.21
CA ASP A 603 -3.83 2.06 -17.47
C ASP A 603 -4.70 1.68 -16.26
N LEU A 604 -4.65 2.44 -15.16
CA LEU A 604 -5.59 2.26 -14.04
C LEU A 604 -7.04 2.46 -14.51
N GLN A 605 -7.96 1.63 -14.01
CA GLN A 605 -9.36 1.69 -14.42
C GLN A 605 -10.02 3.02 -14.03
N ARG A 606 -10.94 3.47 -14.87
CA ARG A 606 -11.84 4.60 -14.58
C ARG A 606 -13.18 4.08 -14.10
N LEU A 607 -13.96 4.95 -13.46
CA LEU A 607 -15.30 4.58 -13.00
C LEU A 607 -16.17 4.02 -14.14
N GLY A 608 -16.11 4.62 -15.32
CA GLY A 608 -16.84 4.15 -16.51
C GLY A 608 -16.14 3.05 -17.31
N GLY A 609 -15.07 2.45 -16.79
CA GLY A 609 -14.32 1.36 -17.44
C GLY A 609 -13.03 1.81 -18.12
N LEU A 610 -12.75 1.25 -19.30
CA LEU A 610 -11.52 1.53 -20.06
C LEU A 610 -11.52 2.96 -20.62
N LEU A 611 -10.40 3.66 -20.46
CA LEU A 611 -10.25 5.06 -20.91
C LEU A 611 -10.46 5.21 -22.43
N SER A 612 -10.02 4.23 -23.23
CA SER A 612 -10.23 4.20 -24.69
C SER A 612 -11.71 4.14 -25.06
N HIS A 613 -12.48 3.30 -24.36
CA HIS A 613 -13.92 3.20 -24.53
C HIS A 613 -14.61 4.52 -24.16
N LEU A 614 -14.23 5.14 -23.03
CA LEU A 614 -14.80 6.42 -22.60
C LEU A 614 -14.51 7.55 -23.58
N LYS A 615 -13.29 7.66 -24.09
CA LYS A 615 -12.91 8.62 -25.13
C LYS A 615 -13.75 8.45 -26.40
N LYS A 616 -14.15 7.23 -26.76
CA LYS A 616 -15.00 6.94 -27.93
C LYS A 616 -16.48 7.27 -27.67
N THR A 617 -17.01 6.86 -26.52
CA THR A 617 -18.45 6.96 -26.18
C THR A 617 -18.85 8.38 -25.75
N LEU A 618 -17.98 9.11 -25.03
CA LEU A 618 -18.28 10.43 -24.46
C LEU A 618 -17.57 11.59 -25.18
N LYS A 619 -17.13 11.40 -26.43
CA LYS A 619 -16.42 12.43 -27.22
C LYS A 619 -17.24 13.72 -27.43
N ASP A 620 -18.56 13.58 -27.64
CA ASP A 620 -19.45 14.72 -27.92
C ASP A 620 -19.75 15.50 -26.63
N ASP A 621 -19.80 14.79 -25.50
CA ASP A 621 -19.89 15.39 -24.16
C ASP A 621 -18.61 16.15 -23.79
N LEU A 622 -17.43 15.61 -24.11
CA LEU A 622 -16.15 16.32 -23.91
C LEU A 622 -16.06 17.60 -24.73
N ALA A 623 -16.52 17.55 -25.99
CA ALA A 623 -16.49 18.70 -26.88
C ALA A 623 -17.51 19.79 -26.49
N SER A 624 -18.65 19.42 -25.91
CA SER A 624 -19.72 20.34 -25.52
C SER A 624 -19.58 20.89 -24.11
N LYS A 625 -19.19 20.05 -23.13
CA LYS A 625 -19.10 20.42 -21.70
C LYS A 625 -17.72 20.94 -21.29
N ALA A 626 -16.65 20.49 -21.95
CA ALA A 626 -15.28 20.81 -21.59
C ALA A 626 -14.47 21.47 -22.72
N ASN A 627 -15.06 21.73 -23.89
CA ASN A 627 -14.40 22.31 -25.06
C ASN A 627 -13.14 21.56 -25.54
N ILE A 628 -13.06 20.25 -25.27
CA ILE A 628 -11.93 19.38 -25.64
C ILE A 628 -12.29 18.55 -26.88
N ILE A 629 -11.43 18.55 -27.90
CA ILE A 629 -11.51 17.64 -29.05
C ILE A 629 -10.39 16.61 -28.97
N ILE A 630 -10.75 15.33 -28.99
CA ILE A 630 -9.81 14.21 -29.04
C ILE A 630 -9.24 14.08 -30.46
N ASP A 631 -7.92 13.88 -30.58
CA ASP A 631 -7.26 13.63 -31.87
C ASP A 631 -7.78 12.31 -32.50
N PRO A 632 -8.29 12.32 -33.74
CA PRO A 632 -8.75 11.12 -34.45
C PRO A 632 -7.72 9.98 -34.50
N ALA A 633 -6.42 10.29 -34.43
CA ALA A 633 -5.35 9.30 -34.41
C ALA A 633 -5.32 8.46 -33.12
N GLU A 634 -5.73 9.02 -31.96
CA GLU A 634 -5.84 8.25 -30.70
C GLU A 634 -7.01 7.27 -30.71
N ILE A 635 -8.03 7.53 -31.53
CA ILE A 635 -9.23 6.69 -31.65
C ILE A 635 -8.99 5.51 -32.60
N GLN A 636 -8.12 5.67 -33.60
CA GLN A 636 -7.79 4.62 -34.58
C GLN A 636 -6.70 3.65 -34.11
N ALA A 637 -5.77 4.07 -33.23
CA ALA A 637 -4.67 3.20 -32.76
C ALA A 637 -5.12 2.03 -31.84
N THR A 638 -6.41 1.88 -31.56
CA THR A 638 -6.94 0.91 -30.58
C THR A 638 -8.09 0.04 -31.10
N SER A 639 -8.34 -0.03 -32.42
CA SER A 639 -9.27 -1.03 -32.96
C SER A 639 -8.62 -2.41 -33.02
N MET A 640 -9.10 -3.31 -32.16
CA MET A 640 -8.68 -4.70 -32.02
C MET A 640 -9.38 -5.62 -33.05
N ASP A 641 -9.48 -5.18 -34.31
CA ASP A 641 -10.22 -5.89 -35.39
C ASP A 641 -9.34 -6.34 -36.58
N ASP A 642 -8.01 -6.18 -36.52
CA ASP A 642 -7.08 -6.68 -37.55
C ASP A 642 -6.02 -7.62 -36.96
N LEU A 643 -6.46 -8.72 -36.32
CA LEU A 643 -5.59 -9.86 -36.04
C LEU A 643 -6.28 -11.16 -36.45
N ASP A 644 -5.47 -12.04 -37.04
CA ASP A 644 -5.75 -13.33 -37.69
C ASP A 644 -6.14 -13.15 -39.19
N GLU A 645 -5.39 -13.57 -40.21
CA GLU A 645 -4.52 -14.74 -40.47
C GLU A 645 -3.44 -14.28 -41.49
N ASP A 646 -2.11 -14.48 -41.33
CA ASP A 646 -1.41 -15.71 -41.73
C ASP A 646 0.11 -15.65 -41.36
N GLU A 647 0.58 -16.78 -40.84
CA GLU A 647 1.92 -17.42 -40.88
C GLU A 647 3.21 -16.74 -40.35
N GLU A 648 3.62 -17.24 -39.19
CA GLU A 648 4.88 -18.01 -38.97
C GLU A 648 6.01 -17.87 -40.01
N SER A 649 7.07 -17.13 -39.65
CA SER A 649 8.46 -17.60 -39.85
C SER A 649 9.46 -16.67 -39.17
N GLY A 650 10.25 -17.24 -38.25
CA GLY A 650 11.38 -16.56 -37.65
C GLY A 650 12.56 -16.43 -38.61
N ALA A 651 13.22 -15.28 -38.59
CA ALA A 651 14.68 -15.18 -38.61
C ALA A 651 15.10 -13.71 -38.49
N ALA A 652 15.94 -13.44 -37.49
CA ALA A 652 16.80 -12.27 -37.49
C ALA A 652 17.78 -12.35 -38.66
N GLN A 653 17.96 -11.26 -39.42
CA GLN A 653 19.26 -10.59 -39.62
C GLN A 653 19.20 -9.45 -40.66
N ARG A 654 19.88 -8.37 -40.28
CA ARG A 654 20.57 -7.26 -40.99
C ARG A 654 20.60 -7.16 -42.54
N PRO A 655 20.90 -5.94 -43.06
CA PRO A 655 20.39 -5.45 -44.35
C PRO A 655 21.34 -5.63 -45.56
N PHE A 656 20.72 -5.36 -46.72
CA PHE A 656 21.22 -5.02 -48.07
C PHE A 656 21.39 -6.15 -49.11
N GLY A 657 20.65 -5.98 -50.23
CA GLY A 657 21.25 -6.14 -51.56
C GLY A 657 20.38 -6.78 -52.66
N ALA A 658 19.93 -5.93 -53.60
CA ALA A 658 19.76 -6.20 -55.04
C ALA A 658 18.62 -7.11 -55.57
N ALA A 659 17.64 -6.43 -56.18
CA ALA A 659 17.10 -6.61 -57.54
C ALA A 659 17.21 -7.98 -58.25
N ALA A 660 16.09 -8.48 -58.79
CA ALA A 660 15.72 -8.31 -60.21
C ALA A 660 14.54 -9.22 -60.65
N MET A 661 13.63 -8.61 -61.43
CA MET A 661 12.97 -9.15 -62.65
C MET A 661 12.04 -10.37 -62.54
N GLY A 662 10.72 -10.13 -62.64
CA GLY A 662 10.11 -9.90 -63.96
C GLY A 662 9.10 -10.94 -64.47
N GLY A 663 7.86 -10.48 -64.69
CA GLY A 663 6.89 -10.99 -65.67
C GLY A 663 5.68 -11.74 -65.08
N ALA A 664 4.45 -11.60 -65.56
CA ALA A 664 3.87 -10.75 -66.59
C ALA A 664 2.32 -10.89 -66.56
N LEU A 665 1.64 -9.73 -66.53
CA LEU A 665 0.50 -9.37 -67.40
C LEU A 665 -0.83 -10.15 -67.36
N ALA A 666 -1.91 -9.48 -66.94
CA ALA A 666 -2.90 -8.92 -67.89
C ALA A 666 -3.90 -7.95 -67.20
N ARG A 667 -3.91 -6.73 -67.75
CA ARG A 667 -4.76 -5.53 -67.56
C ARG A 667 -6.09 -5.69 -68.36
N PRO A 668 -6.93 -4.65 -68.62
CA PRO A 668 -6.90 -3.22 -68.23
C PRO A 668 -8.26 -2.61 -67.79
N SER A 669 -8.26 -1.40 -67.21
CA SER A 669 -8.65 -0.17 -67.95
C SER A 669 -8.81 1.07 -67.04
N TRP A 670 -7.80 1.95 -67.02
CA TRP A 670 -7.77 3.32 -67.62
C TRP A 670 -8.50 4.37 -66.76
N LEU A 671 -7.74 5.14 -65.96
CA LEU A 671 -7.25 6.53 -66.23
C LEU A 671 -8.27 7.58 -65.73
N SER A 672 -7.92 8.65 -65.02
CA SER A 672 -6.70 9.47 -65.13
C SER A 672 -6.40 10.21 -63.82
N SER A 673 -5.12 10.18 -63.46
CA SER A 673 -4.35 11.18 -62.71
C SER A 673 -4.10 12.40 -63.68
N PRO A 674 -3.18 13.39 -63.52
CA PRO A 674 -2.07 13.41 -62.58
C PRO A 674 -1.54 14.79 -62.06
N THR A 675 -0.85 14.70 -60.92
CA THR A 675 0.51 15.27 -60.64
C THR A 675 0.72 16.80 -60.67
N LEU A 676 1.76 17.42 -60.10
CA LEU A 676 3.09 17.12 -59.54
C LEU A 676 3.40 18.42 -58.74
N GLY A 677 4.17 18.51 -57.66
CA GLY A 677 5.41 17.84 -57.31
C GLY A 677 6.35 18.86 -56.65
N ARG A 678 7.22 18.36 -55.76
CA ARG A 678 8.57 18.85 -55.43
C ARG A 678 8.77 20.36 -55.13
N ALA A 679 9.29 20.66 -53.94
CA ALA A 679 10.74 20.77 -53.68
C ALA A 679 11.05 21.61 -52.43
N ASN A 680 12.05 21.17 -51.66
CA ASN A 680 13.11 21.94 -50.99
C ASN A 680 12.72 23.18 -50.13
N ARG A 681 12.90 23.10 -48.82
CA ARG A 681 14.15 23.43 -48.06
C ARG A 681 14.43 24.94 -47.93
N PHE A 682 14.72 25.32 -46.68
CA PHE A 682 15.60 26.40 -46.20
C PHE A 682 15.04 27.82 -45.94
N LEU A 683 15.34 28.26 -44.69
CA LEU A 683 15.62 29.63 -44.17
C LEU A 683 14.40 30.54 -43.95
N SER A 684 14.01 30.84 -42.71
CA SER A 684 14.63 31.72 -41.69
C SER A 684 14.19 33.19 -41.81
N THR A 685 13.72 33.70 -40.67
CA THR A 685 13.77 35.09 -40.18
C THR A 685 12.88 36.17 -40.83
N ALA A 686 11.94 36.64 -39.99
CA ALA A 686 11.61 38.03 -39.67
C ALA A 686 11.52 39.07 -40.81
N ALA A 687 10.33 39.64 -41.02
CA ALA A 687 10.13 41.09 -41.07
C ALA A 687 8.64 41.50 -41.08
N VAL A 688 8.36 42.61 -40.38
CA VAL A 688 7.28 43.61 -40.61
C VAL A 688 5.88 43.33 -40.03
N SER A 689 5.66 43.89 -38.84
CA SER A 689 4.38 44.46 -38.36
C SER A 689 3.73 45.38 -39.40
N LEU A 690 2.39 45.44 -39.48
CA LEU A 690 1.57 46.68 -39.51
C LEU A 690 0.04 46.41 -39.70
N MET A 691 -0.73 46.87 -38.70
CA MET A 691 -2.06 47.55 -38.76
C MET A 691 -3.38 46.81 -39.14
N THR A 692 -4.26 46.73 -38.11
CA THR A 692 -5.76 46.93 -38.08
C THR A 692 -6.71 45.89 -38.73
N PRO A 693 -8.01 45.75 -38.34
CA PRO A 693 -8.78 46.27 -37.18
C PRO A 693 -9.49 45.15 -36.35
N ARG A 694 -10.10 45.53 -35.21
CA ARG A 694 -10.87 44.65 -34.31
C ARG A 694 -11.96 43.84 -35.06
N ARG A 695 -11.93 42.51 -34.93
CA ARG A 695 -13.04 41.59 -35.27
C ARG A 695 -13.77 41.13 -33.99
N PRO A 696 -15.07 40.76 -34.07
CA PRO A 696 -15.90 40.44 -32.91
C PRO A 696 -15.39 39.19 -32.18
N LEU A 697 -15.64 39.11 -30.87
CA LEU A 697 -15.35 37.94 -30.02
C LEU A 697 -15.80 36.64 -30.70
N ALA A 698 -14.83 35.84 -31.15
CA ALA A 698 -15.09 34.47 -31.60
C ALA A 698 -15.46 33.59 -30.39
N PRO A 699 -16.30 32.56 -30.56
CA PRO A 699 -16.48 31.52 -29.54
C PRO A 699 -15.11 30.89 -29.20
N PRO A 700 -14.89 30.44 -27.94
CA PRO A 700 -13.60 29.91 -27.51
C PRO A 700 -13.13 28.82 -28.47
N GLU A 701 -11.89 28.96 -28.95
CA GLU A 701 -11.27 28.04 -29.91
C GLU A 701 -11.18 26.65 -29.26
N LYS A 702 -11.80 25.64 -29.88
CA LYS A 702 -11.82 24.27 -29.35
C LYS A 702 -10.39 23.72 -29.29
N VAL A 703 -9.96 23.25 -28.12
CA VAL A 703 -8.56 22.86 -27.91
C VAL A 703 -8.39 21.36 -28.19
N LYS A 704 -7.45 21.03 -29.09
CA LYS A 704 -7.03 19.65 -29.35
C LYS A 704 -6.08 19.20 -28.26
N VAL A 705 -6.33 18.04 -27.65
CA VAL A 705 -5.45 17.49 -26.61
C VAL A 705 -4.95 16.11 -26.99
N ARG A 706 -3.67 15.85 -26.72
CA ARG A 706 -2.98 14.57 -26.83
C ARG A 706 -2.50 14.11 -25.47
N THR A 707 -2.52 12.80 -25.25
CA THR A 707 -1.93 12.16 -24.08
C THR A 707 -0.42 12.20 -24.20
N LEU A 708 0.26 12.89 -23.27
CA LEU A 708 1.72 12.98 -23.26
C LEU A 708 2.31 12.01 -22.24
N ALA A 709 3.32 11.24 -22.65
CA ALA A 709 4.10 10.43 -21.72
C ALA A 709 4.81 11.34 -20.69
N VAL A 710 5.05 10.84 -19.48
CA VAL A 710 5.66 11.61 -18.38
C VAL A 710 6.97 12.30 -18.81
N GLU A 711 7.76 11.65 -19.67
CA GLU A 711 9.05 12.14 -20.17
C GLU A 711 8.95 13.26 -21.22
N GLN A 712 7.75 13.51 -21.77
CA GLN A 712 7.51 14.51 -22.82
C GLN A 712 6.82 15.78 -22.30
N ARG A 713 6.47 15.84 -21.00
CA ARG A 713 5.72 16.97 -20.42
C ARG A 713 6.65 18.09 -19.96
N THR A 714 6.34 19.31 -20.36
CA THR A 714 7.09 20.53 -20.01
C THR A 714 6.41 21.34 -18.91
N GLU A 715 7.12 22.31 -18.32
CA GLU A 715 6.52 23.26 -17.35
C GLU A 715 5.31 24.02 -17.96
N GLU A 716 5.37 24.33 -19.25
CA GLU A 716 4.27 25.00 -19.98
C GLU A 716 3.03 24.11 -20.12
N ASP A 717 3.19 22.79 -20.22
CA ASP A 717 2.07 21.85 -20.20
C ASP A 717 1.36 21.80 -18.84
N ILE A 718 2.11 22.08 -17.76
CA ILE A 718 1.61 22.00 -16.39
C ILE A 718 0.97 23.32 -15.96
N GLU A 719 1.74 24.41 -15.99
CA GLU A 719 1.28 25.72 -15.50
C GLU A 719 0.48 26.50 -16.56
N GLY A 720 0.63 26.17 -17.85
CA GLY A 720 -0.02 26.86 -18.96
C GLY A 720 0.75 28.08 -19.48
N SER A 721 0.35 28.60 -20.64
CA SER A 721 0.91 29.81 -21.28
C SER A 721 -0.22 30.72 -21.80
N HIS A 722 0.06 31.94 -22.29
CA HIS A 722 -0.96 32.93 -22.66
C HIS A 722 -2.10 32.36 -23.55
N GLY A 723 -3.25 32.06 -22.92
CA GLY A 723 -4.44 31.49 -23.56
C GLY A 723 -4.68 29.98 -23.35
N ASN A 724 -3.81 29.26 -22.64
CA ASN A 724 -3.91 27.83 -22.33
C ASN A 724 -3.76 27.59 -20.81
N ASP A 725 -4.79 27.02 -20.17
CA ASP A 725 -4.82 26.74 -18.73
C ASP A 725 -4.00 25.52 -18.28
N GLY A 726 -3.12 24.96 -19.12
CA GLY A 726 -2.21 23.88 -18.71
C GLY A 726 -2.98 22.66 -18.18
N LEU A 727 -2.69 22.23 -16.93
CA LEU A 727 -3.42 21.13 -16.27
C LEU A 727 -4.90 21.38 -16.01
N LEU A 728 -5.37 22.63 -16.03
CA LEU A 728 -6.77 22.95 -15.73
C LEU A 728 -7.58 23.26 -17.00
N LEU A 729 -7.08 22.82 -18.16
CA LEU A 729 -7.77 22.97 -19.42
C LEU A 729 -9.09 22.20 -19.44
N GLY A 730 -10.13 22.84 -19.98
CA GLY A 730 -11.47 22.26 -20.12
C GLY A 730 -12.35 22.41 -18.89
N ARG A 731 -12.31 23.59 -18.25
CA ARG A 731 -13.20 23.91 -17.12
C ARG A 731 -14.68 23.87 -17.57
N PRO A 732 -15.56 23.15 -16.85
CA PRO A 732 -17.00 23.20 -17.08
C PRO A 732 -17.57 24.60 -16.80
N LEU A 733 -18.60 25.01 -17.54
CA LEU A 733 -19.25 26.32 -17.39
C LEU A 733 -19.88 26.55 -16.00
N GLU A 734 -20.12 25.48 -15.25
CA GLU A 734 -20.80 25.48 -13.95
C GLU A 734 -19.83 25.66 -12.76
N GLU A 735 -18.50 25.53 -12.96
CA GLU A 735 -17.53 25.67 -11.87
C GLU A 735 -17.03 27.12 -11.66
N PRO A 736 -16.89 27.59 -10.41
CA PRO A 736 -16.42 28.94 -10.11
C PRO A 736 -14.97 29.20 -10.55
N ASP A 737 -14.68 30.42 -11.02
CA ASP A 737 -13.35 30.87 -11.47
C ASP A 737 -12.41 31.22 -10.31
N GLN A 738 -12.34 30.37 -9.28
CA GLN A 738 -11.49 30.59 -8.12
C GLN A 738 -10.14 29.87 -8.30
N PRO A 739 -9.00 30.56 -8.08
CA PRO A 739 -7.69 29.91 -8.12
C PRO A 739 -7.52 28.99 -6.91
N ILE A 740 -7.31 27.69 -7.16
CA ILE A 740 -7.24 26.67 -6.10
C ILE A 740 -5.84 26.67 -5.46
N ALA A 741 -4.82 26.33 -6.25
CA ALA A 741 -3.40 26.35 -5.89
C ALA A 741 -2.53 26.36 -7.17
N GLU A 742 -1.21 26.42 -7.01
CA GLU A 742 -0.25 26.19 -8.11
C GLU A 742 -0.50 24.81 -8.74
N LYS A 743 -0.55 24.71 -10.08
CA LYS A 743 -1.01 23.50 -10.79
C LYS A 743 -0.09 22.31 -10.51
N SER A 744 1.20 22.57 -10.38
CA SER A 744 2.19 21.58 -9.92
C SER A 744 1.88 20.97 -8.54
N LEU A 745 1.30 21.72 -7.59
CA LEU A 745 0.90 21.18 -6.28
C LEU A 745 -0.33 20.27 -6.39
N LEU A 746 -1.29 20.61 -7.26
CA LEU A 746 -2.48 19.78 -7.51
C LEU A 746 -2.09 18.40 -8.05
N GLU A 747 -1.13 18.36 -8.98
CA GLU A 747 -0.63 17.09 -9.52
C GLU A 747 0.12 16.26 -8.47
N ILE A 748 0.83 16.90 -7.52
CA ILE A 748 1.45 16.17 -6.40
C ILE A 748 0.38 15.58 -5.48
N VAL A 749 -0.71 16.32 -5.19
CA VAL A 749 -1.83 15.83 -4.38
C VAL A 749 -2.51 14.62 -5.03
N ASP A 750 -2.74 14.64 -6.35
CA ASP A 750 -3.24 13.47 -7.08
C ASP A 750 -2.28 12.26 -6.93
N GLY A 751 -0.97 12.48 -7.04
CA GLY A 751 0.04 11.45 -6.81
C GLY A 751 0.06 10.90 -5.36
N ILE A 752 -0.21 11.74 -4.36
CA ILE A 752 -0.36 11.34 -2.94
C ILE A 752 -1.55 10.39 -2.77
N VAL A 753 -2.69 10.71 -3.37
CA VAL A 753 -3.90 9.86 -3.33
C VAL A 753 -3.61 8.51 -3.99
N MET A 754 -2.97 8.52 -5.17
CA MET A 754 -2.59 7.31 -5.87
C MET A 754 -1.59 6.46 -5.07
N MET A 755 -0.60 7.09 -4.43
CA MET A 755 0.36 6.42 -3.56
C MET A 755 -0.31 5.71 -2.37
N TYR A 756 -1.34 6.33 -1.78
CA TYR A 756 -2.11 5.72 -0.69
C TYR A 756 -2.82 4.44 -1.15
N ASN A 757 -3.44 4.48 -2.33
CA ASN A 757 -4.12 3.32 -2.93
C ASN A 757 -3.15 2.19 -3.30
N LEU A 758 -1.97 2.53 -3.81
CA LEU A 758 -1.02 1.53 -4.32
C LEU A 758 -0.33 0.74 -3.20
N SER A 759 0.02 1.37 -2.08
CA SER A 759 0.88 0.72 -1.07
C SER A 759 0.55 1.04 0.39
N VAL A 760 0.22 2.28 0.72
CA VAL A 760 0.17 2.75 2.13
C VAL A 760 -0.92 2.06 2.94
N HIS A 761 -2.14 1.95 2.40
CA HIS A 761 -3.27 1.38 3.16
C HIS A 761 -3.00 -0.05 3.64
N GLN A 762 -2.41 -0.89 2.77
CA GLN A 762 -2.08 -2.27 3.11
C GLN A 762 -1.05 -2.35 4.25
N GLN A 763 -0.11 -1.40 4.32
CA GLN A 763 0.90 -1.38 5.37
C GLN A 763 0.34 -0.90 6.71
N LEU A 764 -0.56 0.08 6.67
CA LEU A 764 -1.27 0.49 7.88
C LEU A 764 -2.01 -0.70 8.51
N GLY A 765 -2.61 -1.59 7.70
CA GLY A 765 -3.23 -2.82 8.21
C GLY A 765 -2.23 -3.78 8.86
N LYS A 766 -1.06 -4.01 8.25
CA LYS A 766 0.00 -4.90 8.80
C LYS A 766 0.56 -4.43 10.14
N MET A 767 0.60 -3.12 10.36
CA MET A 767 1.15 -2.54 11.59
C MET A 767 0.19 -2.67 12.79
N VAL A 768 -1.12 -2.80 12.55
CA VAL A 768 -2.13 -3.07 13.61
C VAL A 768 -1.95 -4.43 14.24
N VAL A 769 -1.43 -5.41 13.48
CA VAL A 769 -1.17 -6.78 13.97
C VAL A 769 -0.32 -6.77 15.25
N VAL A 770 0.58 -5.81 15.44
CA VAL A 770 1.37 -5.69 16.68
C VAL A 770 0.48 -5.32 17.88
N SER A 771 -0.53 -4.49 17.67
CA SER A 771 -1.54 -4.18 18.70
C SER A 771 -2.39 -5.41 19.03
N ASP A 772 -2.77 -6.18 18.01
CA ASP A 772 -3.52 -7.43 18.19
C ASP A 772 -2.68 -8.46 18.95
N ASP A 773 -1.39 -8.60 18.62
CA ASP A 773 -0.44 -9.44 19.36
C ASP A 773 -0.36 -8.99 20.84
N VAL A 774 -0.22 -7.68 21.12
CA VAL A 774 -0.22 -7.17 22.50
C VAL A 774 -1.49 -7.60 23.23
N HIS A 775 -2.64 -7.51 22.57
CA HIS A 775 -3.91 -7.93 23.15
C HIS A 775 -3.96 -9.44 23.43
N GLU A 776 -3.58 -10.28 22.45
CA GLU A 776 -3.56 -11.74 22.60
C GLU A 776 -2.63 -12.19 23.74
N TYR A 777 -1.43 -11.65 23.82
CA TYR A 777 -0.48 -11.97 24.88
C TYR A 777 -0.93 -11.43 26.25
N ALA A 778 -1.60 -10.29 26.31
CA ALA A 778 -2.18 -9.77 27.55
C ALA A 778 -3.30 -10.68 28.08
N VAL A 779 -4.17 -11.16 27.20
CA VAL A 779 -5.24 -12.11 27.55
C VAL A 779 -4.63 -13.46 27.99
N ALA A 780 -3.63 -13.97 27.26
CA ALA A 780 -2.93 -15.21 27.61
C ALA A 780 -2.20 -15.13 28.96
N LEU A 781 -1.59 -13.99 29.28
CA LEU A 781 -0.95 -13.74 30.57
C LEU A 781 -1.97 -13.79 31.70
N LYS A 782 -3.12 -13.12 31.53
CA LYS A 782 -4.20 -13.11 32.53
C LYS A 782 -4.80 -14.50 32.75
N ASP A 783 -5.05 -15.26 31.69
CA ASP A 783 -5.52 -16.65 31.80
C ASP A 783 -4.48 -17.54 32.52
N THR A 784 -3.19 -17.30 32.28
CA THR A 784 -2.10 -17.98 32.99
C THR A 784 -2.08 -17.62 34.48
N GLU A 785 -2.27 -16.34 34.83
CA GLU A 785 -2.37 -15.88 36.22
C GLU A 785 -3.58 -16.48 36.94
N GLU A 786 -4.73 -16.57 36.28
CA GLU A 786 -5.92 -17.26 36.80
C GLU A 786 -5.66 -18.76 37.00
N LYS A 787 -4.96 -19.42 36.08
CA LYS A 787 -4.56 -20.84 36.20
C LYS A 787 -3.60 -21.06 37.36
N ILE A 788 -2.65 -20.15 37.59
CA ILE A 788 -1.75 -20.17 38.75
C ILE A 788 -2.56 -20.04 40.04
N ALA A 789 -3.51 -19.10 40.11
CA ALA A 789 -4.37 -18.91 41.28
C ALA A 789 -5.27 -20.13 41.58
N ARG A 790 -5.67 -20.89 40.55
CA ARG A 790 -6.47 -22.13 40.67
C ARG A 790 -5.63 -23.40 40.83
N CYS A 791 -4.31 -23.31 40.83
CA CYS A 791 -3.42 -24.48 40.83
C CYS A 791 -3.45 -25.21 42.19
N PRO A 792 -3.73 -26.53 42.24
CA PRO A 792 -3.71 -27.28 43.49
C PRO A 792 -2.29 -27.43 44.06
N ALA A 793 -2.13 -27.26 45.38
CA ALA A 793 -0.84 -27.35 46.08
C ALA A 793 -0.08 -28.70 45.95
N ARG A 794 -0.71 -29.74 45.39
CA ARG A 794 -0.13 -31.09 45.22
C ARG A 794 0.69 -31.28 43.94
N ARG A 795 0.71 -30.30 43.01
CA ARG A 795 1.40 -30.39 41.70
C ARG A 795 2.36 -29.21 41.47
N PRO A 796 3.53 -29.20 42.15
CA PRO A 796 4.52 -28.12 42.02
C PRO A 796 5.18 -28.07 40.64
N ASP A 797 5.23 -29.20 39.93
CA ASP A 797 5.67 -29.33 38.54
C ASP A 797 4.87 -28.44 37.57
N ILE A 798 3.55 -28.42 37.72
CA ILE A 798 2.67 -27.55 36.90
C ILE A 798 2.83 -26.09 37.29
N LEU A 799 2.98 -25.80 38.59
CA LEU A 799 3.17 -24.44 39.06
C LEU A 799 4.47 -23.83 38.50
N GLU A 800 5.55 -24.61 38.48
CA GLU A 800 6.84 -24.17 37.92
C GLU A 800 6.73 -23.88 36.41
N GLU A 801 6.03 -24.73 35.66
CA GLU A 801 5.84 -24.53 34.21
C GLU A 801 4.91 -23.34 33.90
N LEU A 802 3.87 -23.13 34.71
CA LEU A 802 3.01 -21.95 34.60
C LEU A 802 3.75 -20.66 34.97
N GLN A 803 4.64 -20.70 35.97
CA GLN A 803 5.49 -19.55 36.32
C GLN A 803 6.52 -19.22 35.22
N LYS A 804 7.11 -20.25 34.60
CA LYS A 804 7.97 -20.07 33.41
C LYS A 804 7.17 -19.43 32.27
N SER A 805 5.98 -19.96 31.99
CA SER A 805 5.08 -19.42 30.95
C SER A 805 4.67 -17.97 31.25
N GLN A 806 4.33 -17.65 32.50
CA GLN A 806 4.02 -16.28 32.94
C GLN A 806 5.19 -15.34 32.67
N LYS A 807 6.42 -15.74 33.01
CA LYS A 807 7.62 -14.94 32.78
C LYS A 807 7.86 -14.70 31.28
N VAL A 808 7.72 -15.74 30.45
CA VAL A 808 7.87 -15.64 28.99
C VAL A 808 6.82 -14.70 28.39
N PHE A 809 5.54 -14.85 28.77
CA PHE A 809 4.48 -13.97 28.30
C PHE A 809 4.69 -12.52 28.76
N ALA A 810 5.07 -12.29 30.02
CA ALA A 810 5.35 -10.96 30.52
C ALA A 810 6.55 -10.29 29.81
N GLU A 811 7.64 -11.02 29.57
CA GLU A 811 8.79 -10.51 28.82
C GLU A 811 8.42 -10.17 27.36
N LYS A 812 7.65 -11.05 26.70
CA LYS A 812 7.18 -10.82 25.33
C LYS A 812 6.23 -9.63 25.27
N LEU A 813 5.32 -9.50 26.21
CA LEU A 813 4.36 -8.40 26.30
C LEU A 813 5.06 -7.06 26.57
N ASN A 814 6.09 -7.05 27.43
CA ASN A 814 6.94 -5.87 27.63
C ASN A 814 7.64 -5.44 26.34
N HIS A 815 8.16 -6.39 25.57
CA HIS A 815 8.78 -6.11 24.28
C HIS A 815 7.77 -5.56 23.26
N LEU A 816 6.61 -6.20 23.14
CA LEU A 816 5.55 -5.79 22.22
C LEU A 816 4.97 -4.42 22.60
N SER A 817 4.78 -4.14 23.89
CA SER A 817 4.32 -2.84 24.41
C SER A 817 5.28 -1.70 24.03
N ARG A 818 6.59 -1.89 24.20
CA ARG A 818 7.59 -0.89 23.78
C ARG A 818 7.66 -0.72 22.25
N ARG A 819 7.48 -1.79 21.49
CA ARG A 819 7.37 -1.72 20.02
C ARG A 819 6.09 -0.98 19.59
N LEU A 820 4.97 -1.22 20.27
CA LEU A 820 3.72 -0.51 20.03
C LEU A 820 3.85 0.98 20.36
N ALA A 821 4.57 1.34 21.43
CA ALA A 821 4.89 2.74 21.73
C ALA A 821 5.65 3.42 20.57
N TRP A 822 6.60 2.71 19.94
CA TRP A 822 7.31 3.19 18.76
C TRP A 822 6.37 3.41 17.57
N ILE A 823 5.55 2.42 17.24
CA ILE A 823 4.58 2.49 16.13
C ILE A 823 3.57 3.61 16.36
N ASN A 824 3.09 3.79 17.60
CA ASN A 824 2.17 4.88 17.95
C ASN A 824 2.83 6.26 17.84
N ALA A 825 4.14 6.36 18.08
CA ALA A 825 4.87 7.62 17.91
C ALA A 825 5.12 7.96 16.42
N THR A 826 5.42 6.97 15.58
CA THR A 826 5.80 7.19 14.17
C THR A 826 4.64 7.13 13.17
N ILE A 827 3.62 6.31 13.43
CA ILE A 827 2.55 5.96 12.47
C ILE A 827 1.16 6.30 13.02
N TYR A 828 0.81 5.85 14.22
CA TYR A 828 -0.55 6.07 14.80
C TYR A 828 -0.63 7.29 15.73
N SER A 829 0.17 8.32 15.47
CA SER A 829 0.14 9.56 16.24
C SER A 829 -1.08 10.41 15.85
N LYS A 830 -1.50 11.33 16.74
CA LYS A 830 -2.64 12.23 16.49
C LYS A 830 -2.43 13.10 15.24
N GLU A 831 -1.20 13.51 14.96
CA GLU A 831 -0.84 14.27 13.75
C GLU A 831 -0.99 13.42 12.49
N LYS A 832 -0.54 12.16 12.54
CA LYS A 832 -0.65 11.26 11.38
C LYS A 832 -2.11 10.88 11.10
N MET A 833 -2.93 10.79 12.15
CA MET A 833 -4.38 10.66 12.02
C MET A 833 -4.99 11.86 11.28
N LEU A 834 -4.56 13.08 11.60
CA LEU A 834 -5.01 14.30 10.91
C LEU A 834 -4.59 14.31 9.43
N ASP A 835 -3.43 13.77 9.08
CA ASP A 835 -3.01 13.64 7.67
C ASP A 835 -3.90 12.69 6.88
N VAL A 836 -4.27 11.53 7.45
CA VAL A 836 -5.19 10.57 6.79
C VAL A 836 -6.60 11.16 6.72
N TYR A 837 -7.03 11.89 7.74
CA TYR A 837 -8.31 12.61 7.73
C TYR A 837 -8.34 13.74 6.70
N TRP A 838 -7.24 14.47 6.54
CA TRP A 838 -7.08 15.46 5.48
C TRP A 838 -7.16 14.80 4.10
N LEU A 839 -6.49 13.66 3.89
CA LEU A 839 -6.57 12.90 2.64
C LEU A 839 -8.00 12.43 2.34
N LEU A 840 -8.72 11.96 3.36
CA LEU A 840 -10.14 11.59 3.24
C LEU A 840 -10.99 12.77 2.76
N ARG A 841 -10.82 13.96 3.37
CA ARG A 841 -11.57 15.17 2.98
C ARG A 841 -11.22 15.63 1.56
N VAL A 842 -9.95 15.53 1.16
CA VAL A 842 -9.53 15.78 -0.23
C VAL A 842 -10.27 14.84 -1.18
N CYS A 843 -10.31 13.54 -0.90
CA CYS A 843 -11.02 12.58 -1.75
C CYS A 843 -12.52 12.85 -1.81
N ILE A 844 -13.19 13.10 -0.67
CA ILE A 844 -14.62 13.41 -0.61
C ILE A 844 -14.95 14.60 -1.52
N ARG A 845 -14.22 15.73 -1.35
CA ARG A 845 -14.45 16.91 -2.19
C ARG A 845 -14.16 16.67 -3.65
N THR A 846 -13.06 15.98 -3.97
CA THR A 846 -12.75 15.62 -5.36
C THR A 846 -13.89 14.82 -5.99
N ILE A 847 -14.49 13.88 -5.25
CA ILE A 847 -15.64 13.09 -5.72
C ILE A 847 -16.87 13.98 -5.90
N GLU A 848 -17.19 14.86 -4.95
CA GLU A 848 -18.33 15.79 -5.05
C GLU A 848 -18.20 16.73 -6.27
N HIS A 849 -17.01 17.31 -6.47
CA HIS A 849 -16.73 18.15 -7.65
C HIS A 849 -16.80 17.34 -8.95
N ALA A 850 -16.26 16.12 -8.97
CA ALA A 850 -16.32 15.27 -10.15
C ALA A 850 -17.75 14.82 -10.47
N ASP A 851 -18.55 14.53 -9.46
CA ASP A 851 -19.95 14.13 -9.60
C ASP A 851 -20.80 15.24 -10.23
N ASN A 852 -20.52 16.51 -9.90
CA ASN A 852 -21.16 17.68 -10.48
C ASN A 852 -20.88 17.85 -11.99
N THR A 853 -19.83 17.21 -12.54
CA THR A 853 -19.55 17.26 -14.00
C THR A 853 -20.47 16.35 -14.83
N GLY A 854 -21.41 15.64 -14.20
CA GLY A 854 -22.43 14.84 -14.87
C GLY A 854 -21.84 13.58 -15.50
N SER A 855 -21.94 13.44 -16.83
CA SER A 855 -21.43 12.28 -17.58
C SER A 855 -19.90 12.17 -17.56
N LEU A 856 -19.18 13.29 -17.37
CA LEU A 856 -17.72 13.30 -17.30
C LEU A 856 -17.18 12.65 -16.00
N PHE A 857 -18.03 12.43 -14.99
CA PHE A 857 -17.68 11.66 -13.80
C PHE A 857 -17.15 10.25 -14.14
N ALA A 858 -17.59 9.68 -15.26
CA ALA A 858 -17.11 8.38 -15.75
C ALA A 858 -15.59 8.33 -16.00
N PHE A 859 -14.94 9.48 -16.26
CA PHE A 859 -13.50 9.59 -16.46
C PHE A 859 -12.69 9.61 -15.16
N ALA A 860 -13.33 9.78 -13.99
CA ALA A 860 -12.64 9.80 -12.71
C ALA A 860 -11.93 8.46 -12.45
N PRO A 861 -10.69 8.46 -11.97
CA PRO A 861 -10.01 7.22 -11.58
C PRO A 861 -10.72 6.52 -10.41
N GLU A 862 -10.86 5.20 -10.49
CA GLU A 862 -11.58 4.42 -9.46
C GLU A 862 -10.93 4.51 -8.07
N PHE A 863 -9.63 4.78 -8.03
CA PHE A 863 -8.87 4.79 -6.78
C PHE A 863 -9.31 5.90 -5.82
N TYR A 864 -9.95 6.97 -6.28
CA TYR A 864 -10.46 8.02 -5.40
C TYR A 864 -11.54 7.50 -4.44
N LEU A 865 -12.47 6.68 -4.96
CA LEU A 865 -13.50 6.02 -4.14
C LEU A 865 -12.85 5.00 -3.19
N ASN A 866 -11.91 4.19 -3.69
CA ASN A 866 -11.17 3.23 -2.86
C ASN A 866 -10.42 3.90 -1.72
N VAL A 867 -9.71 4.99 -1.98
CA VAL A 867 -8.97 5.75 -0.96
C VAL A 867 -9.90 6.34 0.07
N ALA A 868 -11.05 6.92 -0.33
CA ALA A 868 -12.03 7.44 0.63
C ALA A 868 -12.54 6.35 1.59
N MET A 869 -12.91 5.18 1.06
CA MET A 869 -13.38 4.05 1.87
C MET A 869 -12.25 3.49 2.77
N ASN A 870 -11.05 3.32 2.21
CA ASN A 870 -9.90 2.76 2.91
C ASN A 870 -9.33 3.71 3.98
N ALA A 871 -9.37 5.03 3.74
CA ALA A 871 -8.98 6.04 4.72
C ALA A 871 -9.97 6.09 5.89
N TYR A 872 -11.27 6.03 5.63
CA TYR A 872 -12.28 5.91 6.68
C TYR A 872 -12.09 4.62 7.51
N SER A 873 -11.91 3.47 6.85
CA SER A 873 -11.64 2.20 7.53
C SER A 873 -10.38 2.28 8.39
N ALA A 874 -9.31 2.89 7.88
CA ALA A 874 -8.06 3.08 8.63
C ALA A 874 -8.25 3.98 9.86
N LEU A 875 -8.90 5.14 9.71
CA LEU A 875 -9.17 6.08 10.81
C LEU A 875 -9.97 5.43 11.95
N LYS A 876 -10.89 4.54 11.60
CA LYS A 876 -11.76 3.86 12.55
C LYS A 876 -11.11 2.65 13.22
N ASN A 877 -10.42 1.82 12.45
CA ASN A 877 -9.99 0.49 12.90
C ASN A 877 -8.52 0.42 13.31
N TYR A 878 -7.66 1.30 12.77
CA TYR A 878 -6.21 1.18 12.94
C TYR A 878 -5.64 2.12 14.01
N PHE A 879 -6.24 3.29 14.22
CA PHE A 879 -5.77 4.24 15.23
C PHE A 879 -6.26 3.84 16.63
N SER A 880 -5.43 4.10 17.64
CA SER A 880 -5.69 3.74 19.03
C SER A 880 -7.00 4.38 19.55
N PRO A 881 -7.77 3.70 20.42
CA PRO A 881 -8.95 4.27 21.07
C PRO A 881 -8.70 5.57 21.84
N ALA A 882 -7.43 5.84 22.23
CA ALA A 882 -7.01 7.07 22.88
C ALA A 882 -7.06 8.30 21.95
N ASN A 883 -6.92 8.09 20.64
CA ASN A 883 -7.12 9.10 19.61
C ASN A 883 -8.39 8.74 18.85
N SER A 884 -9.55 9.05 19.44
CA SER A 884 -10.84 8.72 18.83
C SER A 884 -11.08 9.60 17.60
N MET A 885 -11.64 9.00 16.54
CA MET A 885 -12.12 9.70 15.35
C MET A 885 -13.17 10.78 15.71
N GLU A 886 -13.86 10.62 16.83
CA GLU A 886 -14.85 11.57 17.36
C GLU A 886 -14.26 12.93 17.77
N GLU A 887 -12.95 12.99 18.07
CA GLU A 887 -12.26 14.23 18.44
C GLU A 887 -11.82 15.06 17.23
N LEU A 888 -12.08 14.59 16.01
CA LEU A 888 -11.66 15.26 14.78
C LEU A 888 -12.55 16.47 14.44
N PRO A 889 -11.98 17.55 13.88
CA PRO A 889 -12.74 18.76 13.55
C PRO A 889 -13.70 18.48 12.37
N GLY A 890 -14.99 18.78 12.55
CA GLY A 890 -16.00 18.56 11.49
C GLY A 890 -16.27 17.07 11.20
N TYR A 891 -16.00 16.18 12.16
CA TYR A 891 -16.18 14.73 12.00
C TYR A 891 -17.59 14.35 11.52
N GLU A 892 -18.63 14.87 12.17
CA GLU A 892 -20.02 14.53 11.83
C GLU A 892 -20.38 14.95 10.40
N GLU A 893 -19.92 16.12 9.95
CA GLU A 893 -20.15 16.61 8.59
C GLU A 893 -19.44 15.75 7.54
N THR A 894 -18.18 15.41 7.79
CA THR A 894 -17.38 14.54 6.92
C THR A 894 -18.00 13.14 6.81
N LEU A 895 -18.53 12.60 7.91
CA LEU A 895 -19.27 11.34 7.87
C LEU A 895 -20.54 11.44 7.03
N THR A 896 -21.30 12.54 7.14
CA THR A 896 -22.53 12.74 6.36
C THR A 896 -22.21 12.90 4.88
N GLN A 897 -21.14 13.60 4.51
CA GLN A 897 -20.67 13.71 3.12
C GLN A 897 -20.26 12.34 2.55
N LEU A 898 -19.45 11.57 3.28
CA LEU A 898 -19.08 10.22 2.84
C LEU A 898 -20.31 9.29 2.77
N ALA A 899 -21.26 9.42 3.70
CA ALA A 899 -22.50 8.66 3.66
C ALA A 899 -23.35 9.03 2.43
N ALA A 900 -23.41 10.31 2.04
CA ALA A 900 -24.08 10.76 0.82
C ALA A 900 -23.44 10.16 -0.44
N ILE A 901 -22.10 10.16 -0.51
CA ILE A 901 -21.34 9.51 -1.60
C ILE A 901 -21.66 8.01 -1.67
N LEU A 902 -21.59 7.29 -0.54
CA LEU A 902 -21.89 5.86 -0.50
C LEU A 902 -23.33 5.55 -0.91
N ALA A 903 -24.30 6.33 -0.41
CA ALA A 903 -25.72 6.18 -0.71
C ALA A 903 -26.07 6.47 -2.18
N LYS A 904 -25.38 7.41 -2.81
CA LYS A 904 -25.59 7.78 -4.21
C LYS A 904 -24.88 6.81 -5.18
N HIS A 905 -23.62 6.47 -4.92
CA HIS A 905 -22.76 5.85 -5.94
C HIS A 905 -22.80 4.32 -5.99
N PHE A 906 -23.27 3.61 -4.95
CA PHE A 906 -23.29 2.13 -4.96
C PHE A 906 -24.16 1.53 -6.08
N ALA A 907 -25.16 2.28 -6.56
CA ALA A 907 -26.06 1.88 -7.64
C ALA A 907 -26.00 2.86 -8.83
N ASP A 908 -24.93 3.64 -8.95
CA ASP A 908 -24.77 4.63 -10.02
C ASP A 908 -24.43 3.95 -11.36
N PRO A 909 -25.22 4.19 -12.42
CA PRO A 909 -24.99 3.58 -13.74
C PRO A 909 -23.70 4.06 -14.41
N ARG A 910 -23.15 5.22 -14.01
CA ARG A 910 -21.87 5.73 -14.55
C ARG A 910 -20.67 4.92 -14.06
N ILE A 911 -20.82 4.16 -12.98
CA ILE A 911 -19.82 3.25 -12.47
C ILE A 911 -20.06 1.88 -13.11
N VAL A 912 -19.08 1.35 -13.84
CA VAL A 912 -19.19 0.07 -14.57
C VAL A 912 -18.51 -1.07 -13.81
N GLY A 913 -17.37 -0.81 -13.17
CA GLY A 913 -16.59 -1.82 -12.46
C GLY A 913 -17.38 -2.54 -11.37
N THR A 914 -17.38 -3.87 -11.40
CA THR A 914 -18.08 -4.72 -10.41
C THR A 914 -17.40 -4.66 -9.05
N ASP A 915 -16.07 -4.70 -9.03
CA ASP A 915 -15.26 -4.75 -7.80
C ASP A 915 -15.43 -3.49 -6.95
N ILE A 916 -15.50 -2.32 -7.60
CA ILE A 916 -15.73 -1.04 -6.91
C ILE A 916 -17.17 -0.94 -6.39
N LYS A 917 -18.17 -1.46 -7.11
CA LYS A 917 -19.56 -1.53 -6.63
C LYS A 917 -19.67 -2.43 -5.41
N ASP A 918 -19.02 -3.58 -5.42
CA ASP A 918 -18.97 -4.49 -4.28
C ASP A 918 -18.28 -3.83 -3.07
N SER A 919 -17.19 -3.11 -3.31
CA SER A 919 -16.49 -2.34 -2.27
C SER A 919 -17.36 -1.22 -1.67
N LEU A 920 -18.10 -0.47 -2.49
CA LEU A 920 -19.05 0.56 -2.05
C LEU A 920 -20.19 -0.05 -1.22
N MET A 921 -20.75 -1.17 -1.65
CA MET A 921 -21.77 -1.89 -0.90
C MET A 921 -21.24 -2.38 0.46
N GLN A 922 -20.03 -2.93 0.50
CA GLN A 922 -19.41 -3.38 1.74
C GLN A 922 -19.11 -2.21 2.68
N ALA A 923 -18.65 -1.07 2.15
CA ALA A 923 -18.43 0.15 2.92
C ALA A 923 -19.74 0.71 3.49
N LEU A 924 -20.82 0.74 2.71
CA LEU A 924 -22.15 1.13 3.17
C LEU A 924 -22.68 0.17 4.26
N ALA A 925 -22.51 -1.14 4.07
CA ALA A 925 -22.87 -2.15 5.06
C ALA A 925 -22.11 -1.94 6.37
N SER A 926 -20.81 -1.63 6.30
CA SER A 926 -20.02 -1.26 7.48
C SER A 926 -20.54 0.03 8.12
N TYR A 927 -20.89 1.06 7.35
CA TYR A 927 -21.44 2.33 7.84
C TYR A 927 -22.71 2.15 8.67
N VAL A 928 -23.65 1.33 8.18
CA VAL A 928 -24.95 1.10 8.84
C VAL A 928 -24.81 0.33 10.17
N CYS A 929 -23.68 -0.34 10.40
CA CYS A 929 -23.48 -1.17 11.60
C CYS A 929 -23.08 -0.39 12.86
N TYR A 930 -22.82 0.91 12.76
CA TYR A 930 -22.35 1.72 13.89
C TYR A 930 -23.28 2.92 14.13
N PRO A 931 -23.63 3.23 15.40
CA PRO A 931 -24.61 4.27 15.71
C PRO A 931 -24.30 5.65 15.13
N GLN A 932 -23.05 6.10 15.18
CA GLN A 932 -22.66 7.43 14.69
C GLN A 932 -22.68 7.52 13.16
N SER A 933 -22.14 6.50 12.51
CA SER A 933 -22.13 6.36 11.05
C SER A 933 -23.57 6.22 10.50
N LEU A 934 -24.45 5.50 11.20
CA LEU A 934 -25.87 5.40 10.86
C LEU A 934 -26.60 6.74 11.01
N ARG A 935 -26.36 7.48 12.10
CA ARG A 935 -26.89 8.85 12.24
C ARG A 935 -26.43 9.76 11.10
N ALA A 936 -25.22 9.56 10.59
CA ALA A 936 -24.75 10.31 9.43
C ALA A 936 -25.55 9.99 8.17
N VAL A 937 -25.93 8.71 7.96
CA VAL A 937 -26.84 8.29 6.87
C VAL A 937 -28.24 8.93 7.04
N GLU A 938 -28.74 9.02 8.28
CA GLU A 938 -30.03 9.64 8.57
C GLU A 938 -30.07 11.16 8.30
N ARG A 939 -28.91 11.84 8.36
CA ARG A 939 -28.77 13.28 8.11
C ARG A 939 -28.64 13.66 6.63
N ILE A 940 -28.48 12.68 5.74
CA ILE A 940 -28.42 12.90 4.27
C ILE A 940 -29.75 13.54 3.78
N PRO A 941 -29.75 14.36 2.71
CA PRO A 941 -30.97 14.85 2.07
C PRO A 941 -32.00 13.74 1.80
N GLU A 942 -33.28 14.04 2.02
CA GLU A 942 -34.38 13.07 1.93
C GLU A 942 -34.45 12.39 0.55
N GLU A 943 -34.31 13.15 -0.52
CA GLU A 943 -34.31 12.62 -1.90
C GLU A 943 -33.26 11.51 -2.10
N GLN A 944 -32.05 11.71 -1.55
CA GLN A 944 -30.98 10.71 -1.63
C GLN A 944 -31.24 9.51 -0.73
N ARG A 945 -31.83 9.70 0.46
CA ARG A 945 -32.22 8.59 1.36
C ARG A 945 -33.29 7.71 0.72
N VAL A 946 -34.30 8.32 0.09
CA VAL A 946 -35.37 7.60 -0.62
C VAL A 946 -34.80 6.87 -1.85
N ALA A 947 -33.92 7.51 -2.63
CA ALA A 947 -33.25 6.88 -3.77
C ALA A 947 -32.38 5.68 -3.34
N MET A 948 -31.63 5.81 -2.25
CA MET A 948 -30.85 4.71 -1.67
C MET A 948 -31.76 3.54 -1.31
N MET A 949 -32.87 3.78 -0.60
CA MET A 949 -33.82 2.73 -0.23
C MET A 949 -34.47 2.08 -1.45
N ARG A 950 -34.85 2.86 -2.48
CA ARG A 950 -35.38 2.35 -3.75
C ARG A 950 -34.38 1.41 -4.42
N ASN A 951 -33.10 1.77 -4.42
CA ASN A 951 -32.02 0.94 -4.98
C ASN A 951 -31.73 -0.30 -4.12
N LEU A 952 -31.90 -0.26 -2.80
CA LEU A 952 -31.77 -1.45 -1.93
C LEU A 952 -32.94 -2.44 -2.12
N LEU A 953 -34.13 -1.94 -2.47
CA LEU A 953 -35.34 -2.74 -2.73
C LEU A 953 -35.46 -3.22 -4.19
N ALA A 954 -34.44 -2.99 -5.02
CA ALA A 954 -34.45 -3.49 -6.39
C ALA A 954 -34.42 -5.04 -6.43
N PRO A 955 -35.00 -5.69 -7.45
CA PRO A 955 -35.07 -7.15 -7.54
C PRO A 955 -33.69 -7.84 -7.54
N TYR A 956 -33.61 -9.02 -6.93
CA TYR A 956 -32.35 -9.76 -6.73
C TYR A 956 -31.80 -10.50 -7.97
N GLU A 957 -32.55 -10.58 -9.07
CA GLU A 957 -32.24 -11.48 -10.21
C GLU A 957 -31.06 -11.04 -11.09
N GLN A 958 -30.66 -9.77 -11.06
CA GLN A 958 -29.60 -9.21 -11.94
C GLN A 958 -28.45 -8.52 -11.19
N ARG A 959 -28.29 -8.79 -9.88
CA ARG A 959 -27.25 -8.15 -9.06
C ARG A 959 -26.78 -9.04 -7.90
N PRO A 960 -25.56 -8.83 -7.38
CA PRO A 960 -25.15 -9.38 -6.09
C PRO A 960 -26.08 -8.90 -4.97
N TRP A 961 -26.99 -9.78 -4.52
CA TRP A 961 -28.05 -9.42 -3.57
C TRP A 961 -27.67 -9.64 -2.10
N ALA A 962 -26.71 -10.53 -1.82
CA ALA A 962 -26.35 -10.90 -0.46
C ALA A 962 -25.99 -9.67 0.39
N GLN A 963 -25.10 -8.79 -0.09
CA GLN A 963 -24.69 -7.59 0.64
C GLN A 963 -25.85 -6.60 0.87
N THR A 964 -26.75 -6.48 -0.12
CA THR A 964 -27.95 -5.63 -0.02
C THR A 964 -28.89 -6.16 1.05
N ASN A 965 -29.10 -7.47 1.07
CA ASN A 965 -29.88 -8.17 2.10
C ASN A 965 -29.27 -7.97 3.50
N TRP A 966 -27.94 -8.05 3.62
CA TRP A 966 -27.24 -7.77 4.87
C TRP A 966 -27.46 -6.32 5.36
N ILE A 967 -27.43 -5.32 4.48
CA ILE A 967 -27.72 -3.92 4.84
C ILE A 967 -29.14 -3.78 5.40
N LEU A 968 -30.14 -4.35 4.71
CA LEU A 968 -31.53 -4.35 5.16
C LEU A 968 -31.67 -5.01 6.53
N VAL A 969 -31.07 -6.18 6.74
CA VAL A 969 -31.10 -6.87 8.03
C VAL A 969 -30.47 -6.06 9.17
N ARG A 970 -29.53 -5.16 8.89
CA ARG A 970 -28.88 -4.30 9.89
C ARG A 970 -29.69 -3.07 10.25
N LEU A 971 -30.35 -2.43 9.29
CA LEU A 971 -31.22 -1.27 9.52
C LEU A 971 -32.38 -1.59 10.50
N TRP A 972 -32.75 -2.86 10.62
CA TRP A 972 -33.77 -3.39 11.54
C TRP A 972 -33.20 -4.09 12.77
N ARG A 973 -31.87 -4.12 12.94
CA ARG A 973 -31.22 -4.77 14.08
C ARG A 973 -31.62 -4.08 15.38
N GLY A 974 -32.56 -4.67 16.11
CA GLY A 974 -33.13 -4.18 17.38
C GLY A 974 -34.66 -4.04 17.35
N CYS A 975 -35.27 -4.10 16.16
CA CYS A 975 -36.71 -4.08 15.92
C CYS A 975 -37.18 -5.46 15.42
N GLY A 976 -38.38 -5.91 15.80
CA GLY A 976 -38.90 -7.24 15.45
C GLY A 976 -38.64 -8.32 16.51
N PHE A 977 -39.18 -9.53 16.31
CA PHE A 977 -39.31 -10.49 17.40
C PHE A 977 -37.98 -11.06 17.88
N GLY A 978 -36.98 -11.20 17.01
CA GLY A 978 -35.71 -11.77 17.45
C GLY A 978 -34.44 -11.07 16.98
N TYR A 979 -34.57 -9.76 16.84
CA TYR A 979 -33.52 -8.88 17.36
C TYR A 979 -33.70 -8.48 18.83
N ARG A 980 -34.66 -9.08 19.56
CA ARG A 980 -34.78 -8.93 21.02
C ARG A 980 -33.58 -9.45 21.82
N TYR A 981 -32.73 -10.30 21.21
CA TYR A 981 -31.50 -10.79 21.82
C TYR A 981 -30.31 -9.95 21.36
N THR A 982 -29.64 -9.30 22.31
CA THR A 982 -28.50 -8.39 22.08
C THR A 982 -27.23 -9.09 21.58
N ARG A 983 -27.11 -10.41 21.75
CA ARG A 983 -26.02 -11.25 21.21
C ARG A 983 -26.59 -12.57 20.71
N LEU A 984 -26.10 -13.05 19.56
CA LEU A 984 -26.31 -14.44 19.12
C LEU A 984 -25.42 -15.33 20.01
N PRO A 985 -25.96 -16.27 20.81
CA PRO A 985 -25.20 -17.07 21.79
C PRO A 985 -24.08 -17.95 21.22
N HIS A 986 -23.88 -17.97 19.90
CA HIS A 986 -23.03 -18.94 19.18
C HIS A 986 -21.66 -18.37 18.79
N LEU A 987 -21.43 -17.07 19.00
CA LEU A 987 -20.12 -16.41 18.88
C LEU A 987 -19.31 -16.49 20.19
N LEU A 988 -19.49 -17.58 20.97
CA LEU A 988 -18.85 -17.75 22.28
C LEU A 988 -17.35 -18.06 22.21
N LYS A 989 -16.78 -18.29 21.02
CA LYS A 989 -15.33 -18.46 20.81
C LYS A 989 -14.93 -17.91 19.45
N THR A 990 -14.81 -16.60 19.35
CA THR A 990 -14.14 -15.96 18.20
C THR A 990 -12.77 -15.44 18.62
N LYS A 991 -11.83 -15.49 17.68
CA LYS A 991 -10.54 -14.82 17.82
C LYS A 991 -10.75 -13.29 17.81
N PRO A 992 -9.82 -12.49 18.34
CA PRO A 992 -9.91 -11.02 18.33
C PRO A 992 -10.10 -10.45 16.93
N GLU A 993 -9.54 -11.11 15.91
CA GLU A 993 -9.64 -10.80 14.49
C GLU A 993 -11.10 -10.65 14.00
N ASP A 994 -12.04 -11.37 14.63
CA ASP A 994 -13.44 -11.39 14.24
C ASP A 994 -14.27 -10.27 14.91
N ALA A 995 -13.73 -9.54 15.91
CA ALA A 995 -14.49 -8.52 16.67
C ALA A 995 -14.94 -7.33 15.81
N ASN A 996 -14.27 -7.09 14.68
CA ASN A 996 -14.63 -6.09 13.68
C ASN A 996 -15.67 -6.60 12.67
N LEU A 997 -16.13 -7.86 12.77
CA LEU A 997 -17.24 -8.30 11.94
C LEU A 997 -18.49 -7.47 12.25
N PRO A 998 -19.16 -6.92 11.21
CA PRO A 998 -20.45 -6.23 11.34
C PRO A 998 -21.51 -6.98 12.16
N SER A 999 -21.39 -8.31 12.26
CA SER A 999 -22.27 -9.21 13.04
C SER A 999 -22.20 -9.07 14.56
N LEU A 1000 -21.10 -8.57 15.11
CA LEU A 1000 -20.88 -8.50 16.57
C LEU A 1000 -21.26 -7.16 17.22
N GLN A 1001 -21.58 -6.12 16.44
CA GLN A 1001 -21.92 -4.78 16.98
C GLN A 1001 -23.25 -4.75 17.77
N LYS A 1002 -23.45 -3.79 18.69
CA LYS A 1002 -24.73 -3.64 19.41
C LYS A 1002 -25.87 -3.29 18.44
N PRO A 1003 -27.12 -3.71 18.71
CA PRO A 1003 -28.27 -3.32 17.88
C PRO A 1003 -28.46 -1.81 17.78
N CYS A 1004 -28.61 -1.29 16.55
CA CYS A 1004 -28.86 0.13 16.26
C CYS A 1004 -29.87 0.26 15.10
N PRO A 1005 -31.19 0.19 15.36
CA PRO A 1005 -32.19 0.29 14.31
C PRO A 1005 -32.44 1.75 13.90
N SER A 1006 -32.67 2.00 12.61
CA SER A 1006 -33.01 3.34 12.07
C SER A 1006 -34.49 3.47 11.74
N LEU A 1007 -35.31 3.95 12.68
CA LEU A 1007 -36.77 4.10 12.46
C LEU A 1007 -37.11 5.00 11.25
N LEU A 1008 -36.22 5.93 10.90
CA LEU A 1008 -36.41 6.86 9.79
C LEU A 1008 -36.33 6.14 8.43
N LEU A 1009 -35.30 5.33 8.22
CA LEU A 1009 -35.14 4.55 6.98
C LEU A 1009 -36.20 3.45 6.86
N GLN A 1010 -36.68 2.91 7.99
CA GLN A 1010 -37.80 1.97 8.02
C GLN A 1010 -39.10 2.59 7.51
N ARG A 1011 -39.38 3.86 7.86
CA ARG A 1011 -40.55 4.59 7.34
C ARG A 1011 -40.48 4.81 5.84
N HIS A 1012 -39.32 5.24 5.33
CA HIS A 1012 -39.13 5.41 3.88
C HIS A 1012 -39.30 4.10 3.11
N MET A 1013 -38.87 2.95 3.66
CA MET A 1013 -39.17 1.64 3.07
C MET A 1013 -40.67 1.37 3.02
N ALA A 1014 -41.39 1.63 4.13
CA ALA A 1014 -42.83 1.42 4.20
C ALA A 1014 -43.58 2.29 3.18
N GLU A 1015 -43.20 3.56 3.06
CA GLU A 1015 -43.76 4.50 2.08
C GLU A 1015 -43.54 4.01 0.64
N LEU A 1016 -42.31 3.62 0.29
CA LEU A 1016 -41.95 3.14 -1.05
C LEU A 1016 -42.73 1.88 -1.45
N LEU A 1017 -42.82 0.90 -0.55
CA LEU A 1017 -43.53 -0.36 -0.80
C LEU A 1017 -45.06 -0.19 -0.87
N SER A 1018 -45.60 0.83 -0.19
CA SER A 1018 -47.01 1.17 -0.26
C SER A 1018 -47.38 1.90 -1.56
N MET A 1019 -46.49 2.79 -2.04
CA MET A 1019 -46.72 3.60 -3.24
C MET A 1019 -46.49 2.84 -4.55
N ASP A 1020 -45.40 2.06 -4.65
CA ASP A 1020 -44.98 1.39 -5.88
C ASP A 1020 -45.31 -0.12 -5.84
N LYS A 1021 -46.52 -0.46 -6.25
CA LYS A 1021 -47.09 -1.82 -6.15
C LYS A 1021 -46.31 -2.85 -6.98
N ASP A 1022 -45.80 -2.45 -8.14
CA ASP A 1022 -45.08 -3.35 -9.05
C ASP A 1022 -43.67 -3.63 -8.54
N MET A 1023 -42.95 -2.61 -8.05
CA MET A 1023 -41.66 -2.78 -7.40
C MET A 1023 -41.77 -3.69 -6.16
N ALA A 1024 -42.76 -3.45 -5.29
CA ALA A 1024 -42.98 -4.26 -4.11
C ALA A 1024 -43.23 -5.74 -4.44
N ALA A 1025 -44.04 -6.01 -5.47
CA ALA A 1025 -44.32 -7.37 -5.93
C ALA A 1025 -43.08 -8.05 -6.54
N SER A 1026 -42.29 -7.33 -7.33
CA SER A 1026 -41.06 -7.85 -7.95
C SER A 1026 -39.98 -8.14 -6.90
N PHE A 1027 -39.77 -7.22 -5.96
CA PHE A 1027 -38.85 -7.38 -4.83
C PHE A 1027 -39.20 -8.62 -4.00
N LEU A 1028 -40.44 -8.73 -3.52
CA LEU A 1028 -40.87 -9.85 -2.67
C LEU A 1028 -40.80 -11.20 -3.39
N ASN A 1029 -41.17 -11.25 -4.67
CA ASN A 1029 -40.99 -12.47 -5.46
C ASN A 1029 -39.51 -12.88 -5.54
N SER A 1030 -38.61 -11.92 -5.74
CA SER A 1030 -37.17 -12.21 -5.78
C SER A 1030 -36.62 -12.69 -4.42
N VAL A 1031 -37.07 -12.10 -3.30
CA VAL A 1031 -36.70 -12.54 -1.93
C VAL A 1031 -37.19 -13.97 -1.66
N LEU A 1032 -38.44 -14.28 -2.00
CA LEU A 1032 -39.01 -15.62 -1.82
C LEU A 1032 -38.29 -16.66 -2.69
N ASN A 1033 -37.94 -16.32 -3.93
CA ASN A 1033 -37.15 -17.19 -4.81
C ASN A 1033 -35.76 -17.49 -4.23
N GLN A 1034 -35.03 -16.45 -3.79
CA GLN A 1034 -33.70 -16.63 -3.18
C GLN A 1034 -33.77 -17.39 -1.86
N LEU A 1035 -34.83 -17.21 -1.07
CA LEU A 1035 -35.03 -17.95 0.18
C LEU A 1035 -35.23 -19.44 -0.11
N ASN A 1036 -36.07 -19.77 -1.08
CA ASN A 1036 -36.30 -21.15 -1.49
C ASN A 1036 -34.99 -21.82 -1.94
N TRP A 1037 -34.20 -21.13 -2.77
CA TRP A 1037 -32.91 -21.60 -3.24
C TRP A 1037 -31.92 -21.81 -2.08
N ALA A 1038 -31.67 -20.77 -1.27
CA ALA A 1038 -30.69 -20.83 -0.18
C ALA A 1038 -31.05 -21.91 0.85
N PHE A 1039 -32.33 -22.07 1.18
CA PHE A 1039 -32.80 -23.09 2.10
C PHE A 1039 -32.67 -24.50 1.50
N SER A 1040 -32.97 -24.68 0.21
CA SER A 1040 -32.81 -25.97 -0.47
C SER A 1040 -31.35 -26.42 -0.51
N GLU A 1041 -30.43 -25.51 -0.86
CA GLU A 1041 -28.98 -25.76 -0.85
C GLU A 1041 -28.50 -26.11 0.56
N PHE A 1042 -28.94 -25.37 1.57
CA PHE A 1042 -28.60 -25.66 2.96
C PHE A 1042 -29.03 -27.07 3.39
N ILE A 1043 -30.25 -27.48 3.05
CA ILE A 1043 -30.75 -28.82 3.35
C ILE A 1043 -29.98 -29.89 2.58
N GLY A 1044 -29.66 -29.67 1.30
CA GLY A 1044 -28.83 -30.56 0.50
C GLY A 1044 -27.45 -30.77 1.13
N MET A 1045 -26.78 -29.69 1.51
CA MET A 1045 -25.48 -29.73 2.18
C MET A 1045 -25.52 -30.47 3.53
N ILE A 1046 -26.57 -30.26 4.34
CA ILE A 1046 -26.75 -31.01 5.59
C ILE A 1046 -26.92 -32.51 5.33
N GLN A 1047 -27.68 -32.88 4.30
CA GLN A 1047 -27.87 -34.28 3.91
C GLN A 1047 -26.56 -34.93 3.44
N GLU A 1048 -25.74 -34.21 2.67
CA GLU A 1048 -24.42 -34.67 2.24
C GLU A 1048 -23.47 -34.87 3.43
N ILE A 1049 -23.43 -33.91 4.37
CA ILE A 1049 -22.62 -34.01 5.59
C ILE A 1049 -23.05 -35.22 6.44
N GLN A 1050 -24.37 -35.45 6.56
CA GLN A 1050 -24.88 -36.62 7.27
C GLN A 1050 -24.45 -37.92 6.58
N GLN A 1051 -24.63 -38.03 5.25
CA GLN A 1051 -24.22 -39.22 4.49
C GLN A 1051 -22.71 -39.47 4.55
N ALA A 1052 -21.90 -38.42 4.57
CA ALA A 1052 -20.46 -38.53 4.72
C ALA A 1052 -20.07 -39.01 6.13
N ALA A 1053 -20.75 -38.52 7.17
CA ALA A 1053 -20.52 -38.91 8.56
C ALA A 1053 -20.94 -40.36 8.88
N GLU A 1054 -21.90 -40.92 8.13
CA GLU A 1054 -22.39 -42.30 8.29
C GLU A 1054 -21.51 -43.35 7.57
N ARG A 1055 -20.52 -42.95 6.76
CA ARG A 1055 -19.60 -43.89 6.08
C ARG A 1055 -18.52 -44.43 7.05
N PRO A 1056 -18.22 -45.74 7.03
CA PRO A 1056 -17.31 -46.38 7.99
C PRO A 1056 -15.82 -46.03 7.77
N GLU A 1057 -15.44 -45.59 6.57
CA GLU A 1057 -14.13 -44.97 6.32
C GLU A 1057 -14.20 -43.51 6.79
N ARG A 1058 -13.35 -43.12 7.75
CA ARG A 1058 -13.26 -41.73 8.24
C ARG A 1058 -12.82 -40.78 7.13
N ASN A 1059 -13.75 -40.39 6.26
CA ASN A 1059 -13.55 -39.29 5.34
C ASN A 1059 -13.71 -37.99 6.12
N PHE A 1060 -12.62 -37.23 6.19
CA PHE A 1060 -12.65 -35.86 6.68
C PHE A 1060 -13.68 -35.08 5.87
N VAL A 1061 -14.71 -34.55 6.52
CA VAL A 1061 -15.60 -33.57 5.90
C VAL A 1061 -14.74 -32.36 5.56
N ASP A 1062 -14.72 -31.96 4.29
CA ASP A 1062 -13.94 -30.82 3.84
C ASP A 1062 -14.37 -29.57 4.61
N THR A 1063 -13.38 -28.87 5.18
CA THR A 1063 -13.61 -27.61 5.91
C THR A 1063 -14.28 -26.56 5.02
N ARG A 1064 -14.08 -26.63 3.70
CA ARG A 1064 -14.77 -25.77 2.73
C ARG A 1064 -16.27 -26.06 2.66
N GLN A 1065 -16.67 -27.34 2.66
CA GLN A 1065 -18.09 -27.73 2.62
C GLN A 1065 -18.85 -27.27 3.86
N LEU A 1066 -18.22 -27.37 5.04
CA LEU A 1066 -18.79 -26.86 6.29
C LEU A 1066 -18.99 -25.34 6.26
N LYS A 1067 -18.04 -24.60 5.69
CA LYS A 1067 -18.15 -23.14 5.53
C LYS A 1067 -19.28 -22.74 4.57
N VAL A 1068 -19.43 -23.45 3.45
CA VAL A 1068 -20.52 -23.23 2.49
C VAL A 1068 -21.89 -23.51 3.15
N CYS A 1069 -22.01 -24.63 3.87
CA CYS A 1069 -23.24 -24.98 4.61
C CYS A 1069 -23.63 -23.88 5.62
N ALA A 1070 -22.67 -23.41 6.42
CA ALA A 1070 -22.90 -22.30 7.36
C ALA A 1070 -23.31 -20.99 6.65
N THR A 1071 -22.73 -20.71 5.48
CA THR A 1071 -23.06 -19.52 4.69
C THR A 1071 -24.49 -19.60 4.13
N CYS A 1072 -24.90 -20.75 3.58
CA CYS A 1072 -26.27 -20.98 3.12
C CYS A 1072 -27.29 -20.82 4.24
N PHE A 1073 -26.96 -21.30 5.45
CA PHE A 1073 -27.78 -21.11 6.64
C PHE A 1073 -27.96 -19.63 7.00
N ASP A 1074 -26.86 -18.88 7.07
CA ASP A 1074 -26.89 -17.44 7.37
C ASP A 1074 -27.69 -16.65 6.31
N LEU A 1075 -27.58 -17.05 5.04
CA LEU A 1075 -28.39 -16.50 3.95
C LEU A 1075 -29.89 -16.79 4.12
N SER A 1076 -30.27 -18.03 4.43
CA SER A 1076 -31.68 -18.38 4.69
C SER A 1076 -32.26 -17.58 5.87
N VAL A 1077 -31.52 -17.46 6.97
CA VAL A 1077 -31.96 -16.71 8.15
C VAL A 1077 -32.08 -15.22 7.83
N SER A 1078 -31.11 -14.63 7.11
CA SER A 1078 -31.15 -13.21 6.75
C SER A 1078 -32.30 -12.89 5.79
N LEU A 1079 -32.62 -13.75 4.83
CA LEU A 1079 -33.78 -13.57 3.94
C LEU A 1079 -35.11 -13.68 4.69
N LEU A 1080 -35.24 -14.63 5.62
CA LEU A 1080 -36.42 -14.72 6.51
C LEU A 1080 -36.61 -13.44 7.34
N ARG A 1081 -35.52 -12.77 7.73
CA ARG A 1081 -35.58 -11.48 8.46
C ARG A 1081 -36.10 -10.34 7.60
N VAL A 1082 -35.68 -10.25 6.35
CA VAL A 1082 -36.18 -9.23 5.42
C VAL A 1082 -37.68 -9.43 5.14
N LEU A 1083 -38.11 -10.70 5.08
CA LEU A 1083 -39.51 -11.05 4.97
C LEU A 1083 -40.31 -10.66 6.23
N GLU A 1084 -39.78 -10.95 7.43
CA GLU A 1084 -40.35 -10.55 8.74
C GLU A 1084 -40.63 -9.05 8.77
N MET A 1085 -39.61 -8.30 8.41
CA MET A 1085 -39.61 -6.84 8.33
C MET A 1085 -40.68 -6.33 7.37
N THR A 1086 -40.76 -6.89 6.16
CA THR A 1086 -41.68 -6.41 5.14
C THR A 1086 -43.14 -6.65 5.52
N VAL A 1087 -43.44 -7.85 6.06
CA VAL A 1087 -44.78 -8.20 6.58
C VAL A 1087 -45.17 -7.31 7.76
N THR A 1088 -44.22 -6.96 8.63
CA THR A 1088 -44.49 -6.11 9.81
C THR A 1088 -44.76 -4.65 9.43
N LEU A 1089 -44.09 -4.12 8.40
CA LEU A 1089 -44.20 -2.72 8.01
C LEU A 1089 -45.41 -2.44 7.11
N VAL A 1090 -45.67 -3.31 6.13
CA VAL A 1090 -46.74 -3.11 5.14
C VAL A 1090 -47.52 -4.41 4.97
N PRO A 1091 -48.36 -4.79 5.97
CA PRO A 1091 -49.17 -6.01 5.89
C PRO A 1091 -50.18 -5.96 4.74
N GLU A 1092 -50.57 -4.75 4.32
CA GLU A 1092 -51.46 -4.51 3.18
C GLU A 1092 -50.96 -5.11 1.86
N ILE A 1093 -49.65 -5.35 1.68
CA ILE A 1093 -49.15 -6.00 0.45
C ILE A 1093 -49.71 -7.42 0.28
N PHE A 1094 -49.99 -8.10 1.40
CA PHE A 1094 -50.52 -9.46 1.42
C PHE A 1094 -52.03 -9.50 1.65
N LEU A 1095 -52.60 -8.49 2.31
CA LEU A 1095 -54.00 -8.46 2.75
C LEU A 1095 -54.92 -7.62 1.84
N ASP A 1096 -54.36 -6.75 0.99
CA ASP A 1096 -55.13 -5.94 0.05
C ASP A 1096 -55.48 -6.75 -1.21
N TRP A 1097 -56.65 -7.38 -1.19
CA TRP A 1097 -57.20 -8.15 -2.30
C TRP A 1097 -57.47 -7.32 -3.58
N SER A 1098 -57.36 -5.98 -3.52
CA SER A 1098 -57.38 -5.13 -4.73
C SER A 1098 -56.08 -5.23 -5.54
N ARG A 1099 -55.01 -5.80 -4.98
CA ARG A 1099 -53.72 -5.99 -5.65
C ARG A 1099 -53.69 -7.35 -6.35
N PRO A 1100 -53.41 -7.42 -7.66
CA PRO A 1100 -53.36 -8.68 -8.40
C PRO A 1100 -52.23 -9.62 -7.93
N SER A 1101 -51.21 -9.09 -7.27
CA SER A 1101 -50.07 -9.86 -6.75
C SER A 1101 -50.25 -10.41 -5.34
N ALA A 1102 -51.23 -9.93 -4.56
CA ALA A 1102 -51.39 -10.29 -3.15
C ALA A 1102 -51.65 -11.79 -2.96
N GLU A 1103 -52.58 -12.36 -3.74
CA GLU A 1103 -52.92 -13.78 -3.68
C GLU A 1103 -51.72 -14.69 -4.01
N LEU A 1104 -50.96 -14.34 -5.05
CA LEU A 1104 -49.79 -15.11 -5.48
C LEU A 1104 -48.68 -15.07 -4.42
N LEU A 1105 -48.39 -13.88 -3.88
CA LEU A 1105 -47.37 -13.69 -2.85
C LEU A 1105 -47.74 -14.42 -1.55
N LEU A 1106 -49.02 -14.36 -1.15
CA LEU A 1106 -49.51 -15.05 0.05
C LEU A 1106 -49.42 -16.57 -0.09
N ARG A 1107 -49.84 -17.13 -1.25
CA ARG A 1107 -49.72 -18.57 -1.54
C ARG A 1107 -48.25 -19.02 -1.49
N ARG A 1108 -47.34 -18.28 -2.12
CA ARG A 1108 -45.89 -18.59 -2.12
C ARG A 1108 -45.28 -18.50 -0.73
N LEU A 1109 -45.64 -17.47 0.03
CA LEU A 1109 -45.22 -17.30 1.42
C LEU A 1109 -45.66 -18.50 2.27
N ALA A 1110 -46.94 -18.87 2.21
CA ALA A 1110 -47.48 -20.02 2.94
C ALA A 1110 -46.79 -21.33 2.55
N GLN A 1111 -46.57 -21.58 1.26
CA GLN A 1111 -45.85 -22.75 0.77
C GLN A 1111 -44.43 -22.84 1.34
N LEU A 1112 -43.67 -21.73 1.31
CA LEU A 1112 -42.29 -21.70 1.79
C LEU A 1112 -42.20 -21.86 3.31
N LEU A 1113 -43.06 -21.17 4.06
CA LEU A 1113 -43.09 -21.32 5.53
C LEU A 1113 -43.44 -22.75 5.93
N ASN A 1114 -44.41 -23.38 5.26
CA ASN A 1114 -44.75 -24.79 5.48
C ASN A 1114 -43.57 -25.72 5.15
N GLN A 1115 -42.84 -25.48 4.07
CA GLN A 1115 -41.64 -26.26 3.73
C GLN A 1115 -40.54 -26.13 4.79
N VAL A 1116 -40.28 -24.90 5.26
CA VAL A 1116 -39.28 -24.64 6.30
C VAL A 1116 -39.71 -25.30 7.61
N LEU A 1117 -40.96 -25.11 8.05
CA LEU A 1117 -41.53 -25.71 9.25
C LEU A 1117 -41.39 -27.23 9.23
N ASN A 1118 -41.93 -27.89 8.19
CA ASN A 1118 -41.95 -29.35 8.08
C ASN A 1118 -40.53 -29.97 8.13
N ARG A 1119 -39.50 -29.24 7.69
CA ARG A 1119 -38.10 -29.71 7.71
C ARG A 1119 -37.38 -29.45 9.04
N VAL A 1120 -37.85 -28.47 9.83
CA VAL A 1120 -37.25 -28.08 11.12
C VAL A 1120 -37.95 -28.75 12.31
N THR A 1121 -39.24 -29.12 12.17
CA THR A 1121 -40.06 -29.69 13.26
C THR A 1121 -40.29 -31.20 13.17
N ALA A 1122 -39.70 -31.91 12.21
CA ALA A 1122 -39.91 -33.34 12.03
C ALA A 1122 -39.32 -34.18 13.21
N GLU A 1123 -40.06 -35.17 13.72
CA GLU A 1123 -39.69 -35.97 14.90
C GLU A 1123 -38.36 -36.77 14.79
N ARG A 1124 -37.70 -36.77 13.63
CA ARG A 1124 -36.37 -37.36 13.38
C ARG A 1124 -35.46 -36.39 12.62
N ASN A 1125 -35.25 -35.20 13.20
CA ASN A 1125 -34.57 -34.09 12.54
C ASN A 1125 -33.17 -34.44 12.02
N LEU A 1126 -32.96 -34.21 10.73
CA LEU A 1126 -31.65 -34.06 10.08
C LEU A 1126 -30.74 -33.11 10.88
N PHE A 1127 -31.32 -32.02 11.38
CA PHE A 1127 -30.65 -31.01 12.21
C PHE A 1127 -30.09 -31.57 13.52
N ASP A 1128 -30.91 -32.29 14.29
CA ASP A 1128 -30.49 -32.84 15.58
C ASP A 1128 -29.38 -33.88 15.43
N ARG A 1129 -29.37 -34.66 14.35
CA ARG A 1129 -28.31 -35.65 14.09
C ARG A 1129 -26.97 -34.98 13.77
N VAL A 1130 -26.95 -33.98 12.89
CA VAL A 1130 -25.70 -33.34 12.45
C VAL A 1130 -25.13 -32.41 13.54
N VAL A 1131 -25.98 -31.73 14.30
CA VAL A 1131 -25.59 -30.94 15.48
C VAL A 1131 -24.86 -31.80 16.53
N ASN A 1132 -25.33 -33.04 16.74
CA ASN A 1132 -24.73 -33.95 17.71
C ASN A 1132 -23.35 -34.49 17.29
N LEU A 1133 -22.92 -34.30 16.03
CA LEU A 1133 -21.60 -34.73 15.54
C LEU A 1133 -20.43 -33.84 16.02
N ARG A 1134 -20.70 -32.72 16.73
CA ARG A 1134 -19.68 -31.80 17.29
C ARG A 1134 -18.57 -31.39 16.29
N LEU A 1135 -18.94 -31.19 15.03
CA LEU A 1135 -18.00 -30.74 13.99
C LEU A 1135 -17.56 -29.27 14.22
N PRO A 1136 -16.29 -28.91 13.93
CA PRO A 1136 -15.82 -27.52 14.02
C PRO A 1136 -16.67 -26.58 13.13
N GLY A 1137 -17.19 -25.48 13.69
CA GLY A 1137 -18.03 -24.50 12.96
C GLY A 1137 -19.54 -24.76 12.98
N MET A 1138 -19.98 -25.95 13.43
CA MET A 1138 -21.40 -26.33 13.45
C MET A 1138 -22.15 -25.96 14.75
N CYS A 1139 -21.47 -25.43 15.76
CA CYS A 1139 -22.08 -25.00 17.04
C CYS A 1139 -23.09 -23.84 16.91
N ALA A 1140 -23.19 -23.20 15.73
CA ALA A 1140 -24.12 -22.10 15.44
C ALA A 1140 -25.58 -22.52 15.21
N HIS A 1141 -25.82 -23.81 14.91
CA HIS A 1141 -27.10 -24.30 14.40
C HIS A 1141 -28.08 -24.74 15.51
N THR A 1142 -27.62 -24.80 16.77
CA THR A 1142 -28.39 -25.32 17.93
C THR A 1142 -29.41 -24.35 18.50
N HIS A 1143 -29.12 -23.04 18.49
CA HIS A 1143 -29.98 -22.03 19.14
C HIS A 1143 -30.92 -21.29 18.16
N THR A 1144 -30.66 -21.39 16.86
CA THR A 1144 -31.48 -20.84 15.77
C THR A 1144 -32.65 -21.74 15.38
N HIS A 1145 -32.63 -23.02 15.78
CA HIS A 1145 -33.77 -23.95 15.69
C HIS A 1145 -35.01 -23.38 16.40
N THR A 1146 -34.83 -22.87 17.63
CA THR A 1146 -35.89 -22.21 18.42
C THR A 1146 -36.37 -20.92 17.77
N TYR A 1147 -35.49 -20.19 17.09
CA TYR A 1147 -35.87 -18.96 16.39
C TYR A 1147 -36.80 -19.24 15.21
N ILE A 1148 -36.42 -20.20 14.35
CA ILE A 1148 -37.19 -20.53 13.14
C ILE A 1148 -38.59 -21.04 13.53
N THR A 1149 -38.71 -21.80 14.64
CA THR A 1149 -40.01 -22.23 15.16
C THR A 1149 -40.88 -21.06 15.65
N TYR A 1150 -40.31 -20.05 16.33
CA TYR A 1150 -41.06 -18.88 16.80
C TYR A 1150 -41.41 -17.85 15.70
N TYR A 1151 -40.55 -17.66 14.69
CA TYR A 1151 -40.84 -16.77 13.55
C TYR A 1151 -42.08 -17.25 12.79
N ASN A 1152 -42.14 -18.56 12.54
CA ASN A 1152 -43.29 -19.20 11.91
C ASN A 1152 -44.59 -19.07 12.73
N HIS A 1153 -44.52 -18.93 14.06
CA HIS A 1153 -45.69 -18.73 14.92
C HIS A 1153 -46.43 -17.40 14.63
N ASN A 1154 -45.73 -16.33 14.24
CA ASN A 1154 -46.34 -15.00 14.00
C ASN A 1154 -46.63 -14.73 12.53
N SER A 1155 -45.85 -15.28 11.58
CA SER A 1155 -46.29 -15.35 10.18
C SER A 1155 -47.60 -16.14 10.06
N ALA A 1156 -47.76 -17.19 10.88
CA ALA A 1156 -49.03 -17.85 11.07
C ALA A 1156 -50.09 -16.92 11.67
N SER A 1157 -49.79 -15.99 12.58
CA SER A 1157 -50.79 -15.04 13.10
C SER A 1157 -51.33 -14.05 12.07
N VAL A 1158 -50.50 -13.63 11.10
CA VAL A 1158 -50.92 -12.78 9.95
C VAL A 1158 -51.71 -13.60 8.92
N LEU A 1159 -51.33 -14.88 8.70
CA LEU A 1159 -52.11 -15.84 7.91
C LEU A 1159 -53.45 -16.19 8.59
N LEU A 1160 -53.52 -16.18 9.93
CA LEU A 1160 -54.73 -16.48 10.73
C LEU A 1160 -55.67 -15.28 10.91
N SER A 1161 -55.32 -14.08 10.41
CA SER A 1161 -56.19 -12.91 10.41
C SER A 1161 -57.11 -12.80 9.18
N ASP A 1162 -56.96 -13.67 8.17
CA ASP A 1162 -57.83 -13.74 7.00
C ASP A 1162 -58.62 -15.08 6.98
N PRO A 1163 -59.96 -15.08 7.05
CA PRO A 1163 -60.79 -16.31 7.10
C PRO A 1163 -60.62 -17.26 5.90
N LEU A 1164 -60.08 -16.79 4.79
CA LEU A 1164 -59.88 -17.57 3.55
C LEU A 1164 -58.56 -18.35 3.52
N ALA A 1165 -57.54 -17.93 4.29
CA ALA A 1165 -56.24 -18.63 4.34
C ALA A 1165 -56.29 -19.89 5.23
N THR A 1166 -57.26 -19.98 6.14
CA THR A 1166 -57.45 -21.12 7.06
C THR A 1166 -57.93 -22.41 6.40
N SER A 1167 -58.44 -22.39 5.16
CA SER A 1167 -58.94 -23.60 4.48
C SER A 1167 -57.85 -24.43 3.78
N THR A 1168 -56.63 -23.91 3.64
CA THR A 1168 -55.54 -24.57 2.87
C THR A 1168 -54.38 -25.09 3.73
N ILE A 1169 -54.50 -25.03 5.06
CA ILE A 1169 -53.45 -25.47 6.01
C ILE A 1169 -53.93 -26.74 6.74
N PRO A 1170 -53.36 -27.93 6.50
CA PRO A 1170 -53.67 -29.13 7.30
C PRO A 1170 -53.10 -28.98 8.73
N PRO A 1171 -53.71 -29.63 9.74
CA PRO A 1171 -53.31 -29.46 11.14
C PRO A 1171 -52.00 -30.21 11.40
N VAL A 1172 -50.87 -29.50 11.34
CA VAL A 1172 -49.56 -30.02 11.77
C VAL A 1172 -49.03 -29.12 12.88
N VAL A 1173 -49.76 -29.00 13.99
CA VAL A 1173 -49.29 -28.31 15.20
C VAL A 1173 -49.82 -29.05 16.44
N GLY A 1174 -48.95 -29.84 17.08
CA GLY A 1174 -49.12 -30.27 18.48
C GLY A 1174 -48.89 -29.10 19.47
N PRO A 1175 -49.24 -29.24 20.75
CA PRO A 1175 -49.69 -28.14 21.59
C PRO A 1175 -48.59 -27.09 21.87
N LEU A 1176 -48.71 -25.93 21.24
CA LEU A 1176 -47.95 -24.72 21.53
C LEU A 1176 -48.91 -23.68 22.13
N GLY A 1177 -48.83 -23.41 23.44
CA GLY A 1177 -49.54 -22.30 24.09
C GLY A 1177 -48.84 -20.95 23.84
N PRO A 1178 -49.22 -19.84 24.49
CA PRO A 1178 -50.53 -19.38 24.94
C PRO A 1178 -51.22 -18.46 23.90
N THR A 1179 -50.69 -18.31 22.68
CA THR A 1179 -51.29 -17.47 21.62
C THR A 1179 -52.46 -18.15 20.90
N VAL A 1180 -52.60 -19.47 21.01
CA VAL A 1180 -53.80 -20.22 20.62
C VAL A 1180 -54.96 -19.98 21.62
N LEU A 1181 -54.66 -19.65 22.88
CA LEU A 1181 -55.68 -19.37 23.90
C LEU A 1181 -56.43 -18.05 23.64
N SER A 1182 -55.86 -17.12 22.87
CA SER A 1182 -56.57 -15.91 22.43
C SER A 1182 -57.53 -16.14 21.26
N LEU A 1183 -57.46 -17.29 20.57
CA LEU A 1183 -58.44 -17.68 19.54
C LEU A 1183 -59.58 -18.52 20.15
N GLU A 1184 -59.33 -19.26 21.22
CA GLU A 1184 -60.40 -19.96 21.97
C GLU A 1184 -61.29 -19.02 22.81
N HIS A 1185 -60.96 -17.74 22.93
CA HIS A 1185 -61.73 -16.75 23.71
C HIS A 1185 -62.27 -15.57 22.89
N ASN A 1186 -62.33 -15.68 21.56
CA ASN A 1186 -63.04 -14.70 20.74
C ASN A 1186 -64.53 -15.13 20.61
N PRO A 1187 -65.51 -14.41 21.20
CA PRO A 1187 -66.91 -14.84 21.25
C PRO A 1187 -67.60 -14.95 19.89
N ASN A 1188 -66.97 -14.46 18.81
CA ASN A 1188 -67.48 -14.63 17.43
C ASN A 1188 -67.08 -15.96 16.77
N CYS A 1189 -66.23 -16.80 17.38
CA CYS A 1189 -65.90 -18.12 16.84
C CYS A 1189 -66.91 -19.21 17.25
N ALA A 1190 -67.62 -19.03 18.37
CA ALA A 1190 -68.62 -19.99 18.85
C ALA A 1190 -69.89 -20.04 17.99
N GLN A 1191 -70.19 -19.01 17.21
CA GLN A 1191 -71.38 -18.97 16.35
C GLN A 1191 -71.21 -19.70 15.02
N ASN A 1192 -69.98 -19.88 14.52
CA ASN A 1192 -69.72 -20.61 13.27
C ASN A 1192 -69.49 -22.12 13.48
N ASN A 1193 -69.06 -22.56 14.67
CA ASN A 1193 -68.91 -23.99 14.97
C ASN A 1193 -70.24 -24.72 15.22
N LEU A 1194 -71.34 -24.01 15.46
CA LEU A 1194 -72.68 -24.60 15.59
C LEU A 1194 -73.42 -24.77 14.25
N VAL A 1195 -72.95 -24.16 13.17
CA VAL A 1195 -73.58 -24.27 11.83
C VAL A 1195 -72.92 -25.36 10.98
N LEU A 1196 -71.73 -25.84 11.35
CA LEU A 1196 -70.97 -26.84 10.58
C LEU A 1196 -71.14 -28.29 11.07
N SER A 1197 -71.91 -28.55 12.14
CA SER A 1197 -72.14 -29.91 12.63
C SER A 1197 -73.36 -30.63 12.02
N SER A 1198 -74.01 -30.06 11.00
CA SER A 1198 -75.22 -30.64 10.39
C SER A 1198 -75.10 -31.08 8.93
N PHE A 1199 -73.92 -31.10 8.32
CA PHE A 1199 -73.73 -31.67 6.98
C PHE A 1199 -72.59 -32.68 6.98
N GLN A 1200 -72.92 -33.94 6.66
CA GLN A 1200 -71.94 -34.97 6.34
C GLN A 1200 -71.10 -34.56 5.12
N PRO A 1201 -69.83 -35.00 5.03
CA PRO A 1201 -68.90 -34.54 4.01
C PRO A 1201 -69.16 -35.24 2.67
N THR A 1202 -69.59 -34.49 1.65
CA THR A 1202 -69.28 -34.85 0.25
C THR A 1202 -67.88 -34.32 -0.04
N SER A 1203 -66.96 -35.16 -0.53
CA SER A 1203 -65.58 -34.74 -0.82
C SER A 1203 -65.56 -33.56 -1.80
N GLU A 1204 -64.74 -32.54 -1.54
CA GLU A 1204 -64.63 -31.34 -2.40
C GLU A 1204 -64.26 -31.69 -3.85
N GLU A 1205 -63.66 -32.85 -4.09
CA GLU A 1205 -63.29 -33.34 -5.43
C GLU A 1205 -64.50 -33.79 -6.27
N ASP A 1206 -65.67 -34.00 -5.67
CA ASP A 1206 -66.88 -34.44 -6.36
C ASP A 1206 -67.80 -33.28 -6.77
N LEU A 1207 -67.48 -32.05 -6.37
CA LEU A 1207 -68.27 -30.84 -6.66
C LEU A 1207 -67.81 -30.15 -7.94
N CYS A 1208 -68.75 -29.53 -8.64
CA CYS A 1208 -68.50 -28.78 -9.85
C CYS A 1208 -67.60 -27.58 -9.54
N PRO A 1209 -66.41 -27.46 -10.17
CA PRO A 1209 -65.46 -26.38 -9.89
C PRO A 1209 -65.93 -24.98 -10.33
N ILE A 1210 -67.13 -24.87 -10.92
CA ILE A 1210 -67.72 -23.60 -11.36
C ILE A 1210 -68.73 -23.06 -10.35
N CYS A 1211 -69.62 -23.91 -9.84
CA CYS A 1211 -70.66 -23.48 -8.88
C CYS A 1211 -70.42 -23.95 -7.46
N TYR A 1212 -69.51 -24.89 -7.23
CA TYR A 1212 -69.22 -25.51 -5.93
C TYR A 1212 -70.45 -26.06 -5.18
N ALA A 1213 -71.59 -26.20 -5.87
CA ALA A 1213 -72.89 -26.52 -5.28
C ALA A 1213 -73.51 -27.83 -5.82
N HIS A 1214 -73.15 -28.25 -7.03
CA HIS A 1214 -73.66 -29.46 -7.67
C HIS A 1214 -72.52 -30.41 -7.97
N SER A 1215 -72.76 -31.73 -7.92
CA SER A 1215 -71.74 -32.72 -8.26
C SER A 1215 -71.34 -32.65 -9.74
N ILE A 1216 -70.09 -33.04 -10.03
CA ILE A 1216 -69.60 -33.15 -11.40
C ILE A 1216 -70.42 -34.21 -12.14
N SER A 1217 -71.04 -33.82 -13.26
CA SER A 1217 -71.97 -34.68 -13.99
C SER A 1217 -71.81 -34.59 -15.51
N ALA A 1218 -70.86 -33.81 -16.01
CA ALA A 1218 -70.64 -33.57 -17.43
C ALA A 1218 -69.14 -33.51 -17.78
N ILE A 1219 -68.74 -34.07 -18.92
CA ILE A 1219 -67.39 -34.00 -19.51
C ILE A 1219 -67.47 -33.30 -20.87
N PHE A 1220 -66.54 -32.39 -21.14
CA PHE A 1220 -66.49 -31.65 -22.40
C PHE A 1220 -65.58 -32.36 -23.41
N LYS A 1221 -66.02 -32.54 -24.67
CA LYS A 1221 -65.18 -33.09 -25.74
C LYS A 1221 -64.68 -31.98 -26.68
N PRO A 1222 -63.41 -32.05 -27.15
CA PRO A 1222 -62.42 -33.13 -26.91
C PRO A 1222 -61.56 -32.96 -25.64
N CYS A 1223 -61.61 -31.81 -24.95
CA CYS A 1223 -60.65 -31.45 -23.89
C CYS A 1223 -60.78 -32.18 -22.55
N SER A 1224 -61.83 -33.01 -22.36
CA SER A 1224 -62.09 -33.86 -21.19
C SER A 1224 -62.21 -33.15 -19.83
N HIS A 1225 -62.35 -31.82 -19.81
CA HIS A 1225 -62.65 -31.06 -18.59
C HIS A 1225 -64.06 -31.36 -18.09
N LYS A 1226 -64.28 -31.25 -16.77
CA LYS A 1226 -65.52 -31.67 -16.13
C LYS A 1226 -66.23 -30.54 -15.38
N SER A 1227 -67.55 -30.55 -15.37
CA SER A 1227 -68.39 -29.65 -14.56
C SER A 1227 -69.77 -30.29 -14.29
N CYS A 1228 -70.70 -29.58 -13.64
CA CYS A 1228 -72.10 -29.99 -13.59
C CYS A 1228 -72.86 -29.58 -14.86
N LYS A 1229 -73.89 -30.35 -15.20
CA LYS A 1229 -74.71 -30.16 -16.41
C LYS A 1229 -75.39 -28.78 -16.47
N ALA A 1230 -75.77 -28.24 -15.32
CA ALA A 1230 -76.39 -26.92 -15.22
C ALA A 1230 -75.44 -25.80 -15.68
N CYS A 1231 -74.20 -25.78 -15.18
CA CYS A 1231 -73.22 -24.76 -15.53
C CYS A 1231 -72.81 -24.82 -17.00
N ILE A 1232 -72.59 -26.02 -17.55
CA ILE A 1232 -72.19 -26.13 -18.96
C ILE A 1232 -73.33 -25.83 -19.92
N ASN A 1233 -74.56 -26.25 -19.62
CA ASN A 1233 -75.70 -25.95 -20.48
C ASN A 1233 -75.96 -24.45 -20.55
N GLN A 1234 -75.87 -23.74 -19.41
CA GLN A 1234 -76.06 -22.29 -19.39
C GLN A 1234 -74.95 -21.55 -20.15
N HIS A 1235 -73.73 -22.05 -20.12
CA HIS A 1235 -72.63 -21.47 -20.89
C HIS A 1235 -72.72 -21.77 -22.38
N LEU A 1236 -73.10 -22.97 -22.79
CA LEU A 1236 -73.31 -23.32 -24.20
C LEU A 1236 -74.44 -22.54 -24.88
N MET A 1237 -75.35 -21.93 -24.10
CA MET A 1237 -76.35 -20.99 -24.64
C MET A 1237 -75.72 -19.67 -25.12
N ASN A 1238 -74.56 -19.29 -24.58
CA ASN A 1238 -73.90 -18.00 -24.85
C ASN A 1238 -72.53 -18.14 -25.54
N ASN A 1239 -71.77 -19.21 -25.28
CA ASN A 1239 -70.43 -19.43 -25.82
C ASN A 1239 -70.14 -20.94 -25.98
N LYS A 1240 -69.57 -21.34 -27.12
CA LYS A 1240 -69.26 -22.74 -27.44
C LYS A 1240 -67.87 -23.20 -27.01
N ASP A 1241 -67.07 -22.35 -26.36
CA ASP A 1241 -65.71 -22.70 -25.92
C ASP A 1241 -65.65 -23.17 -24.47
N CYS A 1242 -64.70 -24.06 -24.16
CA CYS A 1242 -64.47 -24.58 -22.81
C CYS A 1242 -64.05 -23.50 -21.80
N PHE A 1243 -64.63 -23.51 -20.59
CA PHE A 1243 -64.28 -22.59 -19.51
C PHE A 1243 -62.79 -22.59 -19.16
N PHE A 1244 -62.18 -23.77 -19.14
CA PHE A 1244 -60.84 -23.98 -18.58
C PHE A 1244 -59.73 -23.78 -19.61
N CYS A 1245 -59.91 -24.31 -20.82
CA CYS A 1245 -58.86 -24.29 -21.85
C CYS A 1245 -59.25 -23.57 -23.14
N LYS A 1246 -60.46 -22.97 -23.21
CA LYS A 1246 -60.98 -22.22 -24.36
C LYS A 1246 -61.07 -22.99 -25.68
N ALA A 1247 -60.91 -24.32 -25.66
CA ALA A 1247 -61.14 -25.16 -26.84
C ALA A 1247 -62.64 -25.26 -27.16
N THR A 1248 -63.01 -25.18 -28.44
CA THR A 1248 -64.40 -25.28 -28.87
C THR A 1248 -64.98 -26.66 -28.54
N ILE A 1249 -66.07 -26.66 -27.78
CA ILE A 1249 -66.75 -27.86 -27.31
C ILE A 1249 -67.58 -28.43 -28.46
N THR A 1250 -67.22 -29.63 -28.90
CA THR A 1250 -67.93 -30.35 -29.98
C THR A 1250 -69.06 -31.23 -29.43
N GLY A 1251 -69.03 -31.55 -28.14
CA GLY A 1251 -70.08 -32.29 -27.44
C GLY A 1251 -69.87 -32.34 -25.92
N VAL A 1252 -70.95 -32.60 -25.19
CA VAL A 1252 -70.94 -32.80 -23.73
C VAL A 1252 -71.50 -34.18 -23.42
N GLU A 1253 -70.72 -34.99 -22.70
CA GLU A 1253 -71.08 -36.35 -22.30
C GLU A 1253 -71.39 -36.41 -20.80
N ASP A 1254 -72.31 -37.28 -20.40
CA ASP A 1254 -72.66 -37.47 -19.00
C ASP A 1254 -71.55 -38.20 -18.24
N TYR A 1255 -71.13 -37.64 -17.11
CA TYR A 1255 -70.14 -38.24 -16.23
C TYR A 1255 -70.84 -39.02 -15.12
N SER A 1256 -70.54 -40.32 -15.02
CA SER A 1256 -70.86 -41.14 -13.86
C SER A 1256 -69.56 -41.69 -13.27
N LYS A 1257 -69.37 -41.53 -11.95
CA LYS A 1257 -68.17 -42.00 -11.24
C LYS A 1257 -68.17 -43.54 -11.25
N PRO A 1258 -67.07 -44.22 -11.66
CA PRO A 1258 -66.95 -45.66 -11.47
C PRO A 1258 -66.86 -45.99 -9.97
N ALA A 1259 -67.63 -46.97 -9.51
CA ALA A 1259 -67.66 -47.37 -8.10
C ALA A 1259 -66.36 -48.12 -7.71
N GLY A 1260 -65.50 -47.48 -6.93
CA GLY A 1260 -64.60 -48.10 -5.95
C GLY A 1260 -63.21 -48.56 -6.42
N SER A 1261 -62.18 -47.84 -5.96
CA SER A 1261 -60.98 -48.38 -5.29
C SER A 1261 -60.37 -47.31 -4.39
#